data_AF-A0A5C6BHV1-F1
#
_entry.id   AF-A0A5C6BHV1-F1
#
_cell.length_a   1.000
_cell.length_b   1.000
_cell.length_c   1.000
_cell.angle_alpha   90.00
_cell.angle_beta   90.00
_cell.angle_gamma   90.00
#
_symmetry.space_group_name_H-M   'P 1'
#
loop_
_entity.id
_entity.type
_entity.pdbx_description
1 polymer ?
#
loop_
_entity_poly.entity_id
_entity_poly.type
_entity_poly.pdbx_seq_one_letter_code
_entity_poly.pdbx_strand_id
1 'polypeptide(L)'
;MSKQDDSYHGVTDLMLGFHIVFQPHEGTRPMAAFCKRMLLVVCVLAGLVDGYGRSARAEEDQTAKSDLAQYYGFRPLEIYKLNKRSRNLLPADLNHDGRTDLIIVDNGNSRLDLLLQRDGEQVAEQPAPGESLANFIGSDGRLQHNKVTLDKAVSALTTGDFNGDGRTDLAYFGGADQLIVRYQGEDGNWQSMRRLRLPEVTPASWNTAAGDLNGDGKDDIAVLGQKETYLIYQQPDGKLGAPQTVMNTSAKLGLVRITDLDGDGRADLSYQSQEGDERPFCVRFQDQQGHLGPEYRFEIEMPRASTLYNLDGKPGDEILTIENRTGRVKVHRVVRSQPQEGDLTGQMIYYGFGSGGSSRHTDMGIGDVNGDGLKDVVVTDPGSAQIVVFRQHPKTGLDQGQTFPSLTDAQQVRVGNLDNDPKGDEVVVLSVKEKAIGYSRMAHGRLSFPIVLPLEDEPLAIELADLNGNGREELVCISRNGRSKYRLHAMSLEEDDQWSPQSWGQSDLADIELTFKSQPKQLMKLDANGDGRIDFLVFAGSEPELLLTNEKGVPELLKNRRGLGLGKVAAGAVFASTGQDPTLLVAQQNFARQMKINGEQQWQVVDQYNAAESSAKIVGAAPINLDDTPGDEVVLVDTGVKKLRLLNKVDNLFRPWREVEIGDFRYLSTHVADLNGDGRDDLLLFGSGRFGVLYAGQTDPQLKEVASFETELDKARFADLIAGDLNGDGFADIACLDTKSQLVEVLDFAPETGLRHAFYFKVFEEKSLNASEQTGTNPREAAIADVTGDGLNDLILLSHDRVLVYPQDPGK
;
A
#
# COMPACT_ATOMS: atom_id res chain seq x y z
N MET A 1 -29.21 -20.97 35.72
CA MET A 1 -29.41 -20.06 36.86
C MET A 1 -28.05 -19.69 37.43
N SER A 2 -27.80 -18.37 37.50
CA SER A 2 -26.75 -17.62 38.25
C SER A 2 -25.31 -18.15 38.24
N LYS A 3 -24.38 -17.49 37.53
CA LYS A 3 -23.67 -16.24 37.90
C LYS A 3 -22.92 -16.32 39.23
N GLN A 4 -21.60 -16.13 39.16
CA GLN A 4 -20.86 -15.40 40.18
C GLN A 4 -19.65 -14.69 39.55
N ASP A 5 -19.60 -13.38 39.78
CA ASP A 5 -18.58 -12.40 39.43
C ASP A 5 -17.31 -12.56 40.29
N ASP A 6 -16.18 -12.08 39.76
CA ASP A 6 -15.13 -11.30 40.44
C ASP A 6 -13.97 -11.08 39.45
N SER A 7 -13.20 -10.00 39.39
CA SER A 7 -13.30 -8.60 39.79
C SER A 7 -12.03 -7.95 39.21
N TYR A 8 -12.14 -6.82 38.50
CA TYR A 8 -10.99 -6.05 38.00
C TYR A 8 -10.69 -4.91 38.98
N HIS A 9 -9.46 -4.84 39.45
CA HIS A 9 -8.89 -3.73 40.22
C HIS A 9 -8.20 -2.71 39.30
N GLY A 10 -8.28 -1.43 39.69
CA GLY A 10 -7.05 -0.63 39.75
C GLY A 10 -6.95 0.60 38.86
N VAL A 11 -7.72 1.63 39.22
CA VAL A 11 -7.62 3.05 38.87
C VAL A 11 -6.19 3.62 38.97
N THR A 12 -5.81 4.55 38.08
CA THR A 12 -5.36 5.92 38.42
C THR A 12 -5.16 6.74 37.15
N ASP A 13 -5.90 7.83 36.98
CA ASP A 13 -5.30 9.01 36.37
C ASP A 13 -5.90 10.32 36.89
N LEU A 14 -5.01 11.31 36.95
CA LEU A 14 -5.04 12.52 37.76
C LEU A 14 -6.00 13.61 37.24
N MET A 15 -6.53 14.37 38.19
CA MET A 15 -7.21 15.65 37.99
C MET A 15 -6.29 16.75 37.45
N LEU A 16 -6.84 17.61 36.58
CA LEU A 16 -6.57 19.05 36.57
C LEU A 16 -7.88 19.78 36.25
N GLY A 17 -8.34 20.59 37.21
CA GLY A 17 -9.60 21.31 37.15
C GLY A 17 -9.45 22.75 36.70
N PHE A 18 -10.53 23.32 36.15
CA PHE A 18 -10.84 24.73 36.22
C PHE A 18 -12.34 24.92 36.47
N HIS A 19 -12.64 25.62 37.56
CA HIS A 19 -13.96 26.10 37.96
C HIS A 19 -14.26 27.43 37.27
N ILE A 20 -15.46 27.59 36.71
CA ILE A 20 -16.19 28.87 36.72
C ILE A 20 -17.65 28.59 37.09
N VAL A 21 -18.10 29.21 38.17
CA VAL A 21 -19.45 29.23 38.73
C VAL A 21 -20.08 30.57 38.39
N PHE A 22 -21.35 30.62 37.96
CA PHE A 22 -22.32 31.63 38.41
C PHE A 22 -23.76 31.10 38.30
N GLN A 23 -24.53 31.40 39.36
CA GLN A 23 -25.85 30.88 39.73
C GLN A 23 -27.04 31.50 38.95
N PRO A 24 -28.24 30.86 39.00
CA PRO A 24 -29.48 31.34 38.41
C PRO A 24 -30.31 32.20 39.39
N HIS A 25 -31.16 33.08 38.86
CA HIS A 25 -32.20 33.78 39.63
C HIS A 25 -33.59 33.41 39.11
N GLU A 26 -34.41 32.85 40.01
CA GLU A 26 -35.86 32.70 39.87
C GLU A 26 -36.62 33.96 40.31
N GLY A 27 -37.79 34.19 39.72
CA GLY A 27 -38.79 35.17 40.17
C GLY A 27 -40.15 34.97 39.47
N THR A 28 -41.20 34.74 40.26
CA THR A 28 -42.53 34.20 39.93
C THR A 28 -43.64 35.22 39.57
N ARG A 29 -44.43 34.93 38.51
CA ARG A 29 -45.94 35.00 38.29
C ARG A 29 -46.77 36.29 38.61
N PRO A 30 -48.10 36.40 38.25
CA PRO A 30 -48.86 36.13 36.99
C PRO A 30 -49.99 37.18 36.68
N MET A 31 -50.68 37.15 35.50
CA MET A 31 -52.17 37.16 35.31
C MET A 31 -52.70 37.55 33.91
N ALA A 32 -53.82 36.88 33.55
CA ALA A 32 -54.93 37.27 32.64
C ALA A 32 -54.65 37.30 31.11
N ALA A 33 -55.25 36.50 30.21
CA ALA A 33 -56.64 36.08 29.93
C ALA A 33 -57.08 36.67 28.58
N PHE A 34 -57.33 35.85 27.54
CA PHE A 34 -58.56 35.95 26.71
C PHE A 34 -58.73 34.76 25.72
N CYS A 35 -59.79 33.99 26.00
CA CYS A 35 -60.75 33.26 25.16
C CYS A 35 -60.52 32.89 23.65
N LYS A 36 -60.69 31.57 23.42
CA LYS A 36 -61.71 30.86 22.58
C LYS A 36 -61.68 30.89 21.04
N ARG A 37 -61.52 29.69 20.45
CA ARG A 37 -62.53 28.79 19.79
C ARG A 37 -61.74 27.62 19.16
N MET A 38 -61.83 26.33 19.50
CA MET A 38 -62.90 25.34 19.77
C MET A 38 -63.60 24.75 18.51
N LEU A 39 -63.18 23.51 18.16
CA LEU A 39 -63.98 22.27 17.94
C LEU A 39 -64.14 21.60 16.54
N LEU A 40 -63.77 20.31 16.56
CA LEU A 40 -64.25 19.05 15.91
C LEU A 40 -64.97 19.00 14.54
N VAL A 41 -64.40 18.15 13.67
CA VAL A 41 -64.88 16.83 13.14
C VAL A 41 -66.32 16.68 12.61
N VAL A 42 -66.46 16.17 11.37
CA VAL A 42 -67.20 14.92 10.98
C VAL A 42 -67.03 14.64 9.47
N CYS A 43 -66.79 13.37 9.14
CA CYS A 43 -66.68 12.76 7.79
C CYS A 43 -68.00 12.74 6.99
N VAL A 44 -67.93 12.58 5.65
CA VAL A 44 -68.71 11.62 4.82
C VAL A 44 -68.06 11.47 3.44
N LEU A 45 -68.14 10.25 2.92
CA LEU A 45 -67.49 9.62 1.76
C LEU A 45 -67.99 10.00 0.35
N ALA A 46 -67.10 9.69 -0.61
CA ALA A 46 -67.31 9.15 -1.97
C ALA A 46 -67.37 10.10 -3.18
N GLY A 47 -66.43 9.90 -4.11
CA GLY A 47 -66.45 10.43 -5.47
C GLY A 47 -65.15 10.22 -6.26
N LEU A 48 -64.95 8.99 -6.76
CA LEU A 48 -64.30 8.56 -8.01
C LEU A 48 -62.99 9.24 -8.51
N VAL A 49 -61.93 8.42 -8.57
CA VAL A 49 -61.04 8.12 -9.72
C VAL A 49 -60.66 9.28 -10.67
N ASP A 50 -59.42 9.75 -10.50
CA ASP A 50 -58.39 10.00 -11.53
C ASP A 50 -57.12 10.41 -10.71
N GLY A 51 -55.99 9.72 -10.69
CA GLY A 51 -55.34 9.01 -11.79
C GLY A 51 -54.27 9.88 -12.45
N TYR A 52 -53.37 10.53 -11.70
CA TYR A 52 -52.10 11.03 -12.25
C TYR A 52 -51.01 11.10 -11.18
N GLY A 53 -49.88 10.44 -11.46
CA GLY A 53 -48.67 10.44 -10.65
C GLY A 53 -48.14 11.86 -10.45
N ARG A 54 -47.76 12.17 -9.22
CA ARG A 54 -46.93 13.33 -8.92
C ARG A 54 -45.48 12.87 -8.98
N SER A 55 -44.75 13.36 -9.98
CA SER A 55 -43.29 13.41 -9.96
C SER A 55 -42.83 14.01 -8.62
N ALA A 56 -41.91 13.35 -7.92
CA ALA A 56 -41.27 13.93 -6.76
C ALA A 56 -40.46 15.15 -7.24
N ARG A 57 -40.93 16.35 -6.93
CA ARG A 57 -40.19 17.59 -7.22
C ARG A 57 -39.39 17.93 -5.97
N ALA A 58 -38.07 18.05 -6.12
CA ALA A 58 -37.16 18.44 -5.05
C ALA A 58 -37.62 19.75 -4.39
N GLU A 59 -37.75 19.75 -3.05
CA GLU A 59 -37.89 20.99 -2.28
C GLU A 59 -36.48 21.57 -2.04
N GLU A 60 -36.02 22.39 -2.98
CA GLU A 60 -34.90 23.30 -2.75
C GLU A 60 -35.33 24.44 -1.83
N ASP A 61 -34.51 24.74 -0.83
CA ASP A 61 -34.54 26.03 -0.14
C ASP A 61 -34.21 27.13 -1.16
N GLN A 62 -34.89 28.29 -1.11
CA GLN A 62 -34.86 29.30 -2.20
C GLN A 62 -33.48 29.93 -2.48
N THR A 63 -32.45 29.56 -1.72
CA THR A 63 -31.10 30.12 -1.79
C THR A 63 -30.11 29.28 -2.61
N ALA A 64 -30.46 28.04 -3.00
CA ALA A 64 -29.57 27.09 -3.67
C ALA A 64 -30.11 26.52 -4.99
N LYS A 65 -30.93 27.28 -5.73
CA LYS A 65 -31.43 26.85 -7.05
C LYS A 65 -30.30 26.76 -8.07
N SER A 66 -29.89 25.54 -8.42
CA SER A 66 -28.92 25.31 -9.48
C SER A 66 -29.61 25.27 -10.85
N ASP A 67 -29.00 25.94 -11.84
CA ASP A 67 -29.45 25.84 -13.24
C ASP A 67 -29.24 24.44 -13.82
N LEU A 68 -28.46 23.58 -13.16
CA LEU A 68 -28.19 22.20 -13.58
C LEU A 68 -29.29 21.22 -13.18
N ALA A 69 -30.06 21.51 -12.13
CA ALA A 69 -31.08 20.61 -11.60
C ALA A 69 -32.13 20.19 -12.66
N GLN A 70 -32.37 21.02 -13.67
CA GLN A 70 -33.32 20.73 -14.75
C GLN A 70 -32.89 19.59 -15.70
N TYR A 71 -31.61 19.21 -15.68
CA TYR A 71 -31.07 18.11 -16.49
C TYR A 71 -31.17 16.76 -15.79
N TYR A 72 -31.53 16.74 -14.50
CA TYR A 72 -31.64 15.52 -13.72
C TYR A 72 -33.10 15.22 -13.41
N GLY A 73 -33.45 13.94 -13.50
CA GLY A 73 -34.79 13.46 -13.20
C GLY A 73 -34.78 12.01 -12.76
N PHE A 74 -35.67 11.68 -11.84
CA PHE A 74 -35.96 10.30 -11.46
C PHE A 74 -37.44 10.01 -11.61
N ARG A 75 -37.75 8.83 -12.16
CA ARG A 75 -39.10 8.26 -12.19
C ARG A 75 -39.55 7.92 -10.76
N PRO A 76 -40.82 7.51 -10.55
CA PRO A 76 -41.29 7.11 -9.22
C PRO A 76 -40.36 6.08 -8.57
N LEU A 77 -39.97 6.35 -7.31
CA LEU A 77 -39.13 5.49 -6.49
C LEU A 77 -39.67 4.05 -6.46
N GLU A 78 -38.81 3.08 -6.77
CA GLU A 78 -39.08 1.66 -6.58
C GLU A 78 -38.40 1.17 -5.29
N ILE A 79 -39.10 0.32 -4.53
CA ILE A 79 -38.67 -0.17 -3.22
C ILE A 79 -38.63 -1.69 -3.25
N TYR A 80 -37.54 -2.28 -2.77
CA TYR A 80 -37.40 -3.73 -2.60
C TYR A 80 -37.06 -4.06 -1.16
N LYS A 81 -37.91 -4.87 -0.51
CA LYS A 81 -37.77 -5.18 0.91
C LYS A 81 -36.73 -6.28 1.13
N LEU A 82 -35.74 -5.96 1.94
CA LEU A 82 -34.67 -6.84 2.41
C LEU A 82 -34.73 -7.00 3.93
N ASN A 83 -33.59 -7.32 4.55
CA ASN A 83 -33.39 -7.41 5.98
C ASN A 83 -32.48 -6.29 6.53
N LYS A 84 -32.62 -5.97 7.82
CA LYS A 84 -31.94 -4.85 8.50
C LYS A 84 -30.38 -4.91 8.50
N ARG A 85 -29.78 -6.03 8.10
CA ARG A 85 -28.32 -6.26 8.09
C ARG A 85 -27.73 -6.55 6.71
N SER A 86 -28.48 -6.25 5.66
CA SER A 86 -28.03 -6.43 4.28
C SER A 86 -26.89 -5.44 3.95
N ARG A 87 -25.86 -5.91 3.23
CA ARG A 87 -24.63 -5.17 2.85
C ARG A 87 -24.04 -5.70 1.54
N ASN A 88 -23.01 -5.04 1.02
CA ASN A 88 -22.32 -5.37 -0.22
C ASN A 88 -23.30 -5.41 -1.40
N LEU A 89 -23.93 -4.26 -1.68
CA LEU A 89 -24.74 -4.05 -2.87
C LEU A 89 -23.82 -4.03 -4.10
N LEU A 90 -23.94 -5.03 -4.97
CA LEU A 90 -23.19 -5.10 -6.22
C LEU A 90 -24.14 -5.25 -7.42
N PRO A 91 -23.99 -4.42 -8.46
CA PRO A 91 -24.65 -4.63 -9.75
C PRO A 91 -23.86 -5.62 -10.62
N ALA A 92 -24.55 -6.58 -11.24
CA ALA A 92 -23.96 -7.52 -12.21
C ALA A 92 -25.07 -8.26 -12.98
N ASP A 93 -24.79 -8.80 -14.17
CA ASP A 93 -25.70 -9.73 -14.84
C ASP A 93 -25.63 -11.11 -14.16
N LEU A 94 -26.59 -11.42 -13.28
CA LEU A 94 -26.54 -12.59 -12.41
C LEU A 94 -27.27 -13.79 -12.99
N ASN A 95 -27.86 -13.70 -14.18
CA ASN A 95 -28.57 -14.80 -14.83
C ASN A 95 -28.17 -14.99 -16.31
N HIS A 96 -27.23 -14.18 -16.81
CA HIS A 96 -26.73 -14.14 -18.18
C HIS A 96 -27.83 -13.81 -19.21
N ASP A 97 -28.72 -12.87 -18.86
CA ASP A 97 -29.75 -12.36 -19.77
C ASP A 97 -29.38 -11.02 -20.44
N GLY A 98 -28.18 -10.50 -20.14
CA GLY A 98 -27.66 -9.24 -20.66
C GLY A 98 -28.18 -8.00 -19.93
N ARG A 99 -28.89 -8.15 -18.81
CA ARG A 99 -29.39 -7.05 -17.98
C ARG A 99 -28.66 -7.01 -16.64
N THR A 100 -28.58 -5.81 -16.05
CA THR A 100 -27.91 -5.64 -14.76
C THR A 100 -28.86 -5.95 -13.61
N ASP A 101 -28.53 -6.97 -12.82
CA ASP A 101 -29.22 -7.34 -11.60
C ASP A 101 -28.51 -6.78 -10.36
N LEU A 102 -29.03 -7.07 -9.17
CA LEU A 102 -28.37 -6.73 -7.90
C LEU A 102 -28.15 -7.97 -7.03
N ILE A 103 -26.95 -8.10 -6.47
CA ILE A 103 -26.63 -9.07 -5.42
C ILE A 103 -26.34 -8.36 -4.10
N ILE A 104 -26.89 -8.89 -3.01
CA ILE A 104 -26.74 -8.35 -1.66
C ILE A 104 -26.46 -9.48 -0.66
N VAL A 105 -25.56 -9.25 0.28
CA VAL A 105 -25.25 -10.18 1.38
C VAL A 105 -26.21 -9.97 2.55
N ASP A 106 -26.97 -11.01 2.93
CA ASP A 106 -27.77 -11.05 4.16
C ASP A 106 -27.20 -12.07 5.16
N ASN A 107 -26.23 -11.58 5.93
CA ASN A 107 -25.64 -12.35 7.03
C ASN A 107 -26.59 -12.60 8.20
N GLY A 108 -27.72 -11.89 8.29
CA GLY A 108 -28.74 -12.15 9.31
C GLY A 108 -29.41 -13.50 9.11
N ASN A 109 -29.46 -13.98 7.87
CA ASN A 109 -30.07 -15.26 7.49
C ASN A 109 -29.09 -16.20 6.76
N SER A 110 -27.79 -15.89 6.77
CA SER A 110 -26.75 -16.65 6.06
C SER A 110 -27.10 -16.92 4.59
N ARG A 111 -27.41 -15.88 3.83
CA ARG A 111 -27.78 -16.01 2.41
C ARG A 111 -27.34 -14.83 1.57
N LEU A 112 -27.41 -15.00 0.25
CA LEU A 112 -27.39 -13.93 -0.74
C LEU A 112 -28.82 -13.64 -1.18
N ASP A 113 -29.18 -12.37 -1.22
CA ASP A 113 -30.42 -11.86 -1.82
C ASP A 113 -30.07 -11.38 -3.24
N LEU A 114 -30.73 -11.96 -4.25
CA LEU A 114 -30.58 -11.59 -5.65
C LEU A 114 -31.86 -10.87 -6.09
N LEU A 115 -31.74 -9.67 -6.65
CA LEU A 115 -32.83 -8.93 -7.25
C LEU A 115 -32.61 -8.96 -8.77
N LEU A 116 -33.23 -9.92 -9.44
CA LEU A 116 -33.04 -10.17 -10.88
C LEU A 116 -34.05 -9.37 -11.70
N GLN A 117 -33.65 -8.75 -12.80
CA GLN A 117 -34.58 -8.12 -13.73
C GLN A 117 -35.54 -9.17 -14.32
N ARG A 118 -36.81 -8.76 -14.54
CA ARG A 118 -37.85 -9.62 -15.12
C ARG A 118 -38.25 -9.14 -16.50
N ASP A 119 -38.61 -10.10 -17.34
CA ASP A 119 -39.48 -9.89 -18.49
C ASP A 119 -40.96 -10.03 -18.12
N GLY A 120 -41.83 -9.18 -18.66
CA GLY A 120 -43.29 -9.33 -18.58
C GLY A 120 -43.99 -8.48 -17.52
N GLU A 121 -45.13 -8.98 -17.00
CA GLU A 121 -46.05 -8.21 -16.14
C GLU A 121 -45.46 -7.99 -14.74
N GLN A 122 -45.22 -6.74 -14.38
CA GLN A 122 -44.63 -6.32 -13.11
C GLN A 122 -45.73 -6.25 -12.04
N VAL A 123 -45.83 -7.28 -11.21
CA VAL A 123 -46.81 -7.34 -10.11
C VAL A 123 -46.13 -7.01 -8.79
N ALA A 124 -46.43 -5.83 -8.24
CA ALA A 124 -45.96 -5.43 -6.92
C ALA A 124 -46.52 -6.34 -5.81
N GLU A 125 -45.73 -6.54 -4.77
CA GLU A 125 -46.09 -7.34 -3.60
C GLU A 125 -47.36 -6.80 -2.95
N GLN A 126 -48.34 -7.68 -2.73
CA GLN A 126 -49.59 -7.36 -2.06
C GLN A 126 -49.53 -7.79 -0.59
N PRO A 127 -50.19 -7.06 0.33
CA PRO A 127 -50.24 -7.45 1.73
C PRO A 127 -50.88 -8.83 1.89
N ALA A 128 -50.38 -9.62 2.84
CA ALA A 128 -50.94 -10.94 3.09
C ALA A 128 -52.41 -10.83 3.58
N PRO A 129 -53.26 -11.85 3.33
CA PRO A 129 -54.63 -11.83 3.81
C PRO A 129 -54.70 -11.62 5.34
N GLY A 130 -55.25 -10.47 5.76
CA GLY A 130 -55.36 -10.10 7.17
C GLY A 130 -54.34 -9.06 7.66
N GLU A 131 -53.35 -8.68 6.85
CA GLU A 131 -52.47 -7.55 7.15
C GLU A 131 -53.16 -6.21 6.87
N SER A 132 -52.83 -5.21 7.70
CA SER A 132 -53.33 -3.86 7.53
C SER A 132 -52.72 -3.21 6.28
N LEU A 133 -53.57 -2.74 5.37
CA LEU A 133 -53.18 -1.87 4.25
C LEU A 133 -52.55 -0.55 4.73
N ALA A 134 -52.93 -0.08 5.93
CA ALA A 134 -52.36 1.13 6.49
C ALA A 134 -50.88 0.90 6.83
N ASN A 135 -49.99 1.66 6.17
CA ASN A 135 -48.53 1.60 6.25
C ASN A 135 -47.88 0.34 5.65
N PHE A 136 -48.61 -0.43 4.84
CA PHE A 136 -47.98 -1.49 4.05
C PHE A 136 -47.15 -0.86 2.91
N ILE A 137 -45.87 -1.22 2.86
CA ILE A 137 -44.97 -0.89 1.75
C ILE A 137 -44.32 -2.21 1.33
N GLY A 138 -44.88 -2.81 0.28
CA GLY A 138 -44.38 -4.04 -0.33
C GLY A 138 -43.25 -3.76 -1.32
N SER A 139 -42.67 -4.82 -1.85
CA SER A 139 -41.66 -4.72 -2.91
C SER A 139 -42.31 -4.43 -4.27
N ASP A 140 -41.68 -3.59 -5.08
CA ASP A 140 -42.09 -3.36 -6.47
C ASP A 140 -41.89 -4.59 -7.36
N GLY A 141 -42.58 -4.60 -8.51
CA GLY A 141 -42.75 -5.80 -9.33
C GLY A 141 -41.63 -6.10 -10.32
N ARG A 142 -40.74 -5.13 -10.60
CA ARG A 142 -39.73 -5.21 -11.67
C ARG A 142 -38.62 -6.20 -11.34
N LEU A 143 -38.02 -6.11 -10.15
CA LEU A 143 -36.99 -7.06 -9.74
C LEU A 143 -37.58 -8.27 -9.03
N GLN A 144 -37.21 -9.46 -9.50
CA GLN A 144 -37.47 -10.73 -8.85
C GLN A 144 -36.53 -10.95 -7.67
N HIS A 145 -37.09 -11.07 -6.47
CA HIS A 145 -36.31 -11.43 -5.29
C HIS A 145 -36.08 -12.94 -5.17
N ASN A 146 -34.89 -13.38 -5.58
CA ASN A 146 -34.39 -14.74 -5.40
C ASN A 146 -33.46 -14.83 -4.19
N LYS A 147 -33.40 -16.00 -3.54
CA LYS A 147 -32.65 -16.21 -2.29
C LYS A 147 -31.74 -17.41 -2.43
N VAL A 148 -30.44 -17.21 -2.21
CA VAL A 148 -29.43 -18.26 -2.28
C VAL A 148 -28.84 -18.50 -0.90
N THR A 149 -29.18 -19.63 -0.28
CA THR A 149 -28.68 -19.99 1.05
C THR A 149 -27.18 -20.28 1.03
N LEU A 150 -26.47 -19.77 2.02
CA LEU A 150 -25.06 -20.04 2.28
C LEU A 150 -24.88 -20.85 3.55
N ASP A 151 -23.74 -21.54 3.64
CA ASP A 151 -23.35 -22.32 4.81
C ASP A 151 -22.79 -21.45 5.95
N LYS A 152 -22.29 -20.25 5.63
CA LYS A 152 -21.66 -19.32 6.57
C LYS A 152 -21.91 -17.86 6.20
N ALA A 153 -21.63 -16.96 7.15
CA ALA A 153 -21.65 -15.53 6.92
C ALA A 153 -20.53 -15.10 5.95
N VAL A 154 -20.83 -14.14 5.09
CA VAL A 154 -19.93 -13.59 4.08
C VAL A 154 -19.31 -12.29 4.59
N SER A 155 -18.00 -12.20 4.53
CA SER A 155 -17.24 -11.02 4.97
C SER A 155 -16.79 -10.12 3.82
N ALA A 156 -16.48 -10.71 2.67
CA ALA A 156 -16.21 -10.03 1.41
C ALA A 156 -16.84 -10.84 0.27
N LEU A 157 -17.33 -10.15 -0.76
CA LEU A 157 -17.95 -10.71 -1.95
C LEU A 157 -17.47 -9.88 -3.15
N THR A 158 -17.06 -10.55 -4.23
CA THR A 158 -16.86 -9.96 -5.56
C THR A 158 -17.46 -10.89 -6.60
N THR A 159 -17.71 -10.34 -7.79
CA THR A 159 -18.26 -11.03 -8.96
C THR A 159 -17.32 -10.88 -10.15
N GLY A 160 -17.38 -11.80 -11.11
CA GLY A 160 -16.60 -11.81 -12.35
C GLY A 160 -16.77 -13.12 -13.10
N ASP A 161 -16.29 -13.22 -14.34
CA ASP A 161 -16.24 -14.48 -15.09
C ASP A 161 -14.92 -15.20 -14.78
N PHE A 162 -14.93 -16.12 -13.80
CA PHE A 162 -13.73 -16.80 -13.30
C PHE A 162 -13.42 -18.12 -14.00
N ASN A 163 -14.23 -18.50 -14.99
CA ASN A 163 -14.02 -19.72 -15.78
C ASN A 163 -14.02 -19.51 -17.31
N GLY A 164 -14.25 -18.29 -17.78
CA GLY A 164 -14.24 -17.91 -19.19
C GLY A 164 -15.46 -18.40 -19.97
N ASP A 165 -16.58 -18.70 -19.29
CA ASP A 165 -17.82 -19.14 -19.94
C ASP A 165 -18.81 -18.01 -20.25
N GLY A 166 -18.45 -16.77 -19.90
CA GLY A 166 -19.23 -15.55 -20.09
C GLY A 166 -20.29 -15.29 -19.03
N ARG A 167 -20.39 -16.12 -17.98
CA ARG A 167 -21.39 -16.01 -16.90
C ARG A 167 -20.77 -15.43 -15.63
N THR A 168 -21.61 -14.84 -14.79
CA THR A 168 -21.13 -14.19 -13.56
C THR A 168 -20.94 -15.21 -12.43
N ASP A 169 -19.70 -15.45 -12.09
CA ASP A 169 -19.28 -16.26 -10.95
C ASP A 169 -19.17 -15.42 -9.67
N LEU A 170 -19.10 -16.12 -8.52
CA LEU A 170 -19.00 -15.48 -7.20
C LEU A 170 -17.69 -15.88 -6.52
N ALA A 171 -16.99 -14.91 -5.96
CA ALA A 171 -15.85 -15.14 -5.08
C ALA A 171 -16.08 -14.46 -3.72
N TYR A 172 -16.08 -15.24 -2.63
CA TYR A 172 -16.42 -14.72 -1.31
C TYR A 172 -15.73 -15.43 -0.15
N PHE A 173 -15.63 -14.74 0.98
CA PHE A 173 -15.09 -15.30 2.22
C PHE A 173 -16.21 -15.73 3.18
N GLY A 174 -16.40 -17.05 3.30
CA GLY A 174 -17.32 -17.65 4.28
C GLY A 174 -16.72 -17.88 5.67
N GLY A 175 -15.44 -17.55 5.89
CA GLY A 175 -14.73 -17.75 7.15
C GLY A 175 -13.33 -17.15 7.09
N ALA A 176 -12.55 -17.30 8.15
CA ALA A 176 -11.13 -16.94 8.13
C ALA A 176 -10.41 -17.73 7.02
N ASP A 177 -9.38 -17.12 6.41
CA ASP A 177 -8.39 -17.70 5.48
C ASP A 177 -8.91 -18.55 4.29
N GLN A 178 -10.20 -18.58 4.00
CA GLN A 178 -10.78 -19.42 2.95
C GLN A 178 -11.61 -18.61 1.96
N LEU A 179 -11.06 -18.42 0.76
CA LEU A 179 -11.77 -17.91 -0.40
C LEU A 179 -12.58 -19.04 -1.03
N ILE A 180 -13.88 -18.81 -1.21
CA ILE A 180 -14.81 -19.71 -1.88
C ILE A 180 -15.16 -19.09 -3.22
N VAL A 181 -14.86 -19.80 -4.30
CA VAL A 181 -15.29 -19.44 -5.66
C VAL A 181 -16.41 -20.38 -6.07
N ARG A 182 -17.54 -19.84 -6.50
CA ARG A 182 -18.65 -20.61 -7.06
C ARG A 182 -18.89 -20.22 -8.50
N TYR A 183 -18.96 -21.24 -9.36
CA TYR A 183 -19.21 -21.05 -10.78
C TYR A 183 -20.70 -21.12 -11.09
N GLN A 184 -21.17 -20.24 -11.96
CA GLN A 184 -22.54 -20.24 -12.45
C GLN A 184 -22.73 -21.33 -13.51
N GLY A 185 -23.80 -22.12 -13.38
CA GLY A 185 -24.18 -23.13 -14.37
C GLY A 185 -25.07 -22.58 -15.48
N GLU A 186 -25.34 -23.43 -16.48
CA GLU A 186 -26.25 -23.11 -17.59
C GLU A 186 -27.67 -22.76 -17.13
N ASP A 187 -28.07 -23.28 -15.97
CA ASP A 187 -29.37 -23.09 -15.34
C ASP A 187 -29.45 -21.81 -14.48
N GLY A 188 -28.39 -20.98 -14.47
CA GLY A 188 -28.30 -19.75 -13.67
C GLY A 188 -27.96 -19.99 -12.19
N ASN A 189 -27.78 -21.25 -11.76
CA ASN A 189 -27.46 -21.58 -10.37
C ASN A 189 -25.96 -21.77 -10.14
N TRP A 190 -25.48 -21.37 -8.97
CA TRP A 190 -24.09 -21.58 -8.56
C TRP A 190 -23.88 -22.96 -7.92
N GLN A 191 -23.35 -23.91 -8.69
CA GLN A 191 -23.24 -25.32 -8.28
C GLN A 191 -21.81 -25.77 -7.98
N SER A 192 -20.86 -25.47 -8.88
CA SER A 192 -19.47 -25.89 -8.76
C SER A 192 -18.71 -24.97 -7.82
N MET A 193 -17.95 -25.53 -6.87
CA MET A 193 -17.25 -24.76 -5.85
C MET A 193 -15.77 -25.11 -5.78
N ARG A 194 -14.92 -24.09 -5.80
CA ARG A 194 -13.51 -24.17 -5.47
C ARG A 194 -13.24 -23.49 -4.14
N ARG A 195 -12.38 -24.09 -3.32
CA ARG A 195 -11.93 -23.51 -2.05
C ARG A 195 -10.43 -23.29 -2.10
N LEU A 196 -10.00 -22.05 -1.90
CA LEU A 196 -8.60 -21.66 -1.84
C LEU A 196 -8.28 -21.23 -0.42
N ARG A 197 -7.21 -21.79 0.14
CA ARG A 197 -6.71 -21.38 1.44
C ARG A 197 -5.68 -20.27 1.23
N LEU A 198 -5.93 -19.11 1.83
CA LEU A 198 -5.10 -17.92 1.75
C LEU A 198 -4.69 -17.52 3.17
N PRO A 199 -3.56 -18.07 3.67
CA PRO A 199 -3.05 -17.77 5.00
C PRO A 199 -2.90 -16.25 5.25
N GLU A 200 -3.00 -15.83 6.51
CA GLU A 200 -2.74 -14.43 6.91
C GLU A 200 -3.67 -13.37 6.29
N VAL A 201 -4.73 -13.80 5.60
CA VAL A 201 -5.84 -12.92 5.22
C VAL A 201 -6.76 -12.73 6.42
N THR A 202 -7.08 -11.46 6.71
CA THR A 202 -8.17 -11.10 7.62
C THR A 202 -9.34 -10.60 6.77
N PRO A 203 -10.38 -11.43 6.55
CA PRO A 203 -11.47 -11.07 5.65
C PRO A 203 -12.20 -9.80 6.07
N ALA A 204 -12.36 -8.87 5.13
CA ALA A 204 -13.08 -7.63 5.29
C ALA A 204 -13.70 -7.23 3.96
N SER A 205 -14.79 -6.46 3.96
CA SER A 205 -15.57 -6.15 2.75
C SER A 205 -14.79 -5.45 1.63
N TRP A 206 -13.61 -4.92 1.92
CA TRP A 206 -12.79 -4.11 1.05
C TRP A 206 -11.50 -4.81 0.55
N ASN A 207 -11.29 -6.09 0.87
CA ASN A 207 -10.00 -6.76 0.68
C ASN A 207 -9.91 -7.66 -0.55
N THR A 208 -10.99 -7.76 -1.34
CA THR A 208 -11.07 -8.61 -2.54
C THR A 208 -11.56 -7.80 -3.73
N ALA A 209 -10.94 -7.96 -4.88
CA ALA A 209 -11.37 -7.37 -6.16
C ALA A 209 -11.21 -8.39 -7.30
N ALA A 210 -11.96 -8.19 -8.37
CA ALA A 210 -11.88 -8.94 -9.61
C ALA A 210 -11.59 -8.00 -10.79
N GLY A 211 -10.88 -8.51 -11.80
CA GLY A 211 -10.52 -7.79 -13.03
C GLY A 211 -9.25 -8.38 -13.67
N ASP A 212 -8.91 -7.91 -14.87
CA ASP A 212 -7.78 -8.41 -15.66
C ASP A 212 -6.43 -7.88 -15.15
N LEU A 213 -5.71 -8.69 -14.35
CA LEU A 213 -4.45 -8.30 -13.72
C LEU A 213 -3.22 -8.60 -14.57
N ASN A 214 -3.38 -9.31 -15.69
CA ASN A 214 -2.28 -9.75 -16.55
C ASN A 214 -2.44 -9.37 -18.03
N GLY A 215 -3.49 -8.65 -18.39
CA GLY A 215 -3.74 -8.14 -19.74
C GLY A 215 -4.20 -9.22 -20.73
N ASP A 216 -4.68 -10.36 -20.26
CA ASP A 216 -5.16 -11.46 -21.11
C ASP A 216 -6.66 -11.38 -21.46
N GLY A 217 -7.35 -10.37 -20.95
CA GLY A 217 -8.77 -10.09 -21.18
C GLY A 217 -9.72 -10.93 -20.34
N LYS A 218 -9.25 -11.58 -19.26
CA LYS A 218 -10.07 -12.41 -18.37
C LYS A 218 -10.08 -11.87 -16.95
N ASP A 219 -11.14 -12.20 -16.21
CA ASP A 219 -11.23 -11.79 -14.81
C ASP A 219 -10.34 -12.67 -13.92
N ASP A 220 -9.37 -12.01 -13.28
CA ASP A 220 -8.56 -12.55 -12.20
C ASP A 220 -9.13 -12.12 -10.84
N ILE A 221 -8.51 -12.60 -9.75
CA ILE A 221 -8.87 -12.22 -8.38
C ILE A 221 -7.63 -11.72 -7.62
N ALA A 222 -7.72 -10.53 -7.04
CA ALA A 222 -6.76 -10.02 -6.04
C ALA A 222 -7.37 -10.09 -4.63
N VAL A 223 -6.57 -10.57 -3.66
CA VAL A 223 -6.92 -10.58 -2.24
C VAL A 223 -5.79 -10.00 -1.40
N LEU A 224 -6.07 -8.92 -0.67
CA LEU A 224 -5.12 -8.32 0.26
C LEU A 224 -4.94 -9.21 1.51
N GLY A 225 -3.72 -9.64 1.76
CA GLY A 225 -3.29 -10.26 3.02
C GLY A 225 -2.43 -9.31 3.86
N GLN A 226 -2.00 -9.78 5.04
CA GLN A 226 -1.14 -8.97 5.93
C GLN A 226 0.30 -8.88 5.39
N LYS A 227 0.92 -9.99 4.99
CA LYS A 227 2.30 -9.98 4.47
C LYS A 227 2.36 -9.98 2.95
N GLU A 228 1.40 -10.63 2.33
CA GLU A 228 1.37 -10.86 0.89
C GLU A 228 -0.02 -10.53 0.36
N THR A 229 -0.06 -9.99 -0.85
CA THR A 229 -1.28 -9.90 -1.66
C THR A 229 -1.34 -11.12 -2.57
N TYR A 230 -2.46 -11.84 -2.51
CA TYR A 230 -2.68 -13.03 -3.32
C TYR A 230 -3.28 -12.65 -4.67
N LEU A 231 -2.65 -13.10 -5.75
CA LEU A 231 -3.11 -12.93 -7.13
C LEU A 231 -3.49 -14.30 -7.68
N ILE A 232 -4.73 -14.45 -8.13
CA ILE A 232 -5.27 -15.73 -8.60
C ILE A 232 -5.70 -15.52 -10.05
N TYR A 233 -4.79 -15.87 -10.96
CA TYR A 233 -5.00 -15.67 -12.39
C TYR A 233 -5.91 -16.74 -13.00
N GLN A 234 -6.83 -16.34 -13.86
CA GLN A 234 -7.52 -17.26 -14.74
C GLN A 234 -6.54 -17.81 -15.79
N GLN A 235 -6.61 -19.11 -16.07
CA GLN A 235 -5.73 -19.78 -17.02
C GLN A 235 -6.39 -19.89 -18.41
N PRO A 236 -5.61 -20.15 -19.48
CA PRO A 236 -6.15 -20.43 -20.82
C PRO A 236 -7.23 -21.51 -20.89
N ASP A 237 -7.24 -22.46 -19.95
CA ASP A 237 -8.21 -23.55 -19.89
C ASP A 237 -9.49 -23.23 -19.08
N GLY A 238 -9.68 -21.97 -18.68
CA GLY A 238 -10.84 -21.52 -17.90
C GLY A 238 -10.78 -21.93 -16.43
N LYS A 239 -9.63 -22.35 -15.90
CA LYS A 239 -9.46 -22.61 -14.47
C LYS A 239 -8.67 -21.51 -13.81
N LEU A 240 -9.04 -21.16 -12.58
CA LEU A 240 -8.16 -20.34 -11.74
C LEU A 240 -6.82 -21.06 -11.45
N GLY A 241 -5.71 -20.35 -11.47
CA GLY A 241 -4.39 -20.86 -11.14
C GLY A 241 -4.23 -21.17 -9.64
N ALA A 242 -3.03 -21.63 -9.26
CA ALA A 242 -2.64 -21.58 -7.86
C ALA A 242 -2.45 -20.09 -7.45
N PRO A 243 -2.80 -19.70 -6.21
CA PRO A 243 -2.52 -18.34 -5.75
C PRO A 243 -1.03 -18.03 -5.87
N GLN A 244 -0.71 -16.95 -6.56
CA GLN A 244 0.60 -16.31 -6.55
C GLN A 244 0.60 -15.21 -5.49
N THR A 245 1.77 -14.78 -5.05
CA THR A 245 1.90 -13.75 -4.02
C THR A 245 2.81 -12.62 -4.46
N VAL A 246 2.45 -11.41 -4.05
CA VAL A 246 3.33 -10.22 -4.09
C VAL A 246 3.53 -9.74 -2.67
N MET A 247 4.77 -9.44 -2.31
CA MET A 247 5.11 -9.02 -0.95
C MET A 247 4.63 -7.60 -0.68
N ASN A 248 3.96 -7.43 0.46
CA ASN A 248 3.43 -6.13 0.86
C ASN A 248 4.48 -5.30 1.60
N THR A 249 4.43 -4.00 1.37
CA THR A 249 5.27 -2.99 2.04
C THR A 249 4.70 -2.56 3.41
N SER A 250 3.47 -2.99 3.73
CA SER A 250 2.70 -2.68 4.93
C SER A 250 1.79 -3.84 5.33
N ALA A 251 1.55 -3.99 6.64
CA ALA A 251 0.68 -5.03 7.19
C ALA A 251 -0.80 -4.64 7.26
N LYS A 252 -1.12 -3.36 7.01
CA LYS A 252 -2.49 -2.81 7.08
C LYS A 252 -2.85 -2.22 5.74
N LEU A 253 -3.40 -3.06 4.89
CA LEU A 253 -3.92 -2.65 3.58
C LEU A 253 -5.44 -2.60 3.61
N GLY A 254 -6.05 -1.87 2.69
CA GLY A 254 -7.47 -1.99 2.39
C GLY A 254 -7.92 -1.29 1.12
N LEU A 255 -9.22 -1.38 0.81
CA LEU A 255 -9.84 -0.76 -0.38
C LEU A 255 -9.17 -1.19 -1.70
N VAL A 256 -9.01 -2.50 -1.92
CA VAL A 256 -8.42 -2.98 -3.18
C VAL A 256 -9.33 -2.70 -4.37
N ARG A 257 -8.74 -2.27 -5.49
CA ARG A 257 -9.41 -2.07 -6.78
C ARG A 257 -8.49 -2.49 -7.93
N ILE A 258 -9.11 -2.89 -9.03
CA ILE A 258 -8.45 -3.27 -10.29
C ILE A 258 -9.07 -2.40 -11.37
N THR A 259 -8.32 -1.43 -11.90
CA THR A 259 -8.76 -0.54 -12.98
C THR A 259 -7.56 0.17 -13.63
N ASP A 260 -7.71 0.64 -14.87
CA ASP A 260 -6.71 1.43 -15.56
C ASP A 260 -6.65 2.85 -14.96
N LEU A 261 -5.60 3.15 -14.18
CA LEU A 261 -5.45 4.45 -13.51
C LEU A 261 -4.61 5.44 -14.31
N ASP A 262 -3.68 4.97 -15.12
CA ASP A 262 -2.76 5.84 -15.87
C ASP A 262 -3.12 6.00 -17.36
N GLY A 263 -4.19 5.33 -17.81
CA GLY A 263 -4.79 5.49 -19.12
C GLY A 263 -4.07 4.73 -20.22
N ASP A 264 -3.30 3.71 -19.87
CA ASP A 264 -2.53 2.92 -20.83
C ASP A 264 -3.28 1.69 -21.38
N GLY A 265 -4.54 1.52 -20.95
CA GLY A 265 -5.44 0.46 -21.38
C GLY A 265 -5.26 -0.87 -20.66
N ARG A 266 -4.44 -0.93 -19.61
CA ARG A 266 -4.24 -2.13 -18.77
C ARG A 266 -4.70 -1.85 -17.35
N ALA A 267 -5.22 -2.87 -16.67
CA ALA A 267 -5.73 -2.65 -15.32
C ALA A 267 -4.60 -2.67 -14.28
N ASP A 268 -4.55 -1.63 -13.46
CA ASP A 268 -3.61 -1.49 -12.35
C ASP A 268 -4.21 -2.02 -11.05
N LEU A 269 -3.34 -2.47 -10.14
CA LEU A 269 -3.75 -2.84 -8.79
C LEU A 269 -3.56 -1.64 -7.85
N SER A 270 -4.65 -1.16 -7.25
CA SER A 270 -4.59 -0.09 -6.25
C SER A 270 -5.19 -0.51 -4.91
N TYR A 271 -4.67 0.09 -3.83
CA TYR A 271 -5.11 -0.14 -2.46
C TYR A 271 -4.64 1.00 -1.54
N GLN A 272 -5.21 1.10 -0.36
CA GLN A 272 -4.78 2.03 0.68
C GLN A 272 -3.92 1.32 1.72
N SER A 273 -2.76 1.87 2.05
CA SER A 273 -1.95 1.41 3.20
C SER A 273 -2.21 2.29 4.43
N GLN A 274 -2.02 1.75 5.64
CA GLN A 274 -2.02 2.52 6.88
C GLN A 274 -0.74 2.30 7.69
N GLU A 275 0.03 3.36 7.90
CA GLU A 275 1.31 3.35 8.61
C GLU A 275 1.39 4.49 9.63
N GLY A 276 1.33 4.16 10.92
CA GLY A 276 1.15 5.18 11.95
C GLY A 276 -0.12 5.99 11.69
N ASP A 277 0.08 7.30 11.47
CA ASP A 277 -0.98 8.26 11.11
C ASP A 277 -1.10 8.48 9.59
N GLU A 278 -0.19 7.96 8.78
CA GLU A 278 -0.19 8.11 7.32
C GLU A 278 -1.11 7.07 6.66
N ARG A 279 -1.77 7.48 5.56
CA ARG A 279 -2.68 6.63 4.78
C ARG A 279 -2.48 6.78 3.26
N PRO A 280 -1.29 6.44 2.74
CA PRO A 280 -1.03 6.62 1.32
C PRO A 280 -1.93 5.74 0.46
N PHE A 281 -2.28 6.26 -0.71
CA PHE A 281 -2.91 5.52 -1.79
C PHE A 281 -1.79 4.86 -2.62
N CYS A 282 -1.76 3.53 -2.58
CA CYS A 282 -0.74 2.72 -3.21
C CYS A 282 -1.24 2.22 -4.57
N VAL A 283 -0.37 2.24 -5.57
CA VAL A 283 -0.65 1.69 -6.91
C VAL A 283 0.51 0.83 -7.35
N ARG A 284 0.19 -0.30 -7.98
CA ARG A 284 1.12 -1.15 -8.72
C ARG A 284 0.66 -1.18 -10.16
N PHE A 285 1.37 -0.47 -11.02
CA PHE A 285 1.03 -0.35 -12.43
C PHE A 285 1.31 -1.65 -13.18
N GLN A 286 0.45 -2.02 -14.12
CA GLN A 286 0.66 -3.19 -14.96
C GLN A 286 1.60 -2.86 -16.14
N ASP A 287 2.65 -3.65 -16.34
CA ASP A 287 3.55 -3.49 -17.49
C ASP A 287 2.95 -4.06 -18.79
N GLN A 288 3.62 -3.86 -19.92
CA GLN A 288 3.18 -4.35 -21.23
C GLN A 288 3.20 -5.88 -21.36
N GLN A 289 3.82 -6.57 -20.41
CA GLN A 289 3.92 -8.02 -20.36
C GLN A 289 2.86 -8.64 -19.41
N GLY A 290 2.05 -7.81 -18.73
CA GLY A 290 1.03 -8.28 -17.80
C GLY A 290 1.55 -8.49 -16.37
N HIS A 291 2.71 -7.94 -16.02
CA HIS A 291 3.22 -8.02 -14.64
C HIS A 291 2.91 -6.75 -13.87
N LEU A 292 2.60 -6.91 -12.58
CA LEU A 292 2.48 -5.77 -11.67
C LEU A 292 3.88 -5.24 -11.27
N GLY A 293 4.08 -3.95 -11.48
CA GLY A 293 5.28 -3.20 -11.10
C GLY A 293 5.36 -2.90 -9.59
N PRO A 294 6.43 -2.20 -9.16
CA PRO A 294 6.67 -1.89 -7.75
C PRO A 294 5.57 -0.99 -7.17
N GLU A 295 5.59 -0.80 -5.85
CA GLU A 295 4.57 0.03 -5.19
C GLU A 295 4.91 1.52 -5.27
N TYR A 296 4.07 2.26 -5.98
CA TYR A 296 4.02 3.71 -5.96
C TYR A 296 3.10 4.17 -4.84
N ARG A 297 3.47 5.23 -4.14
CA ARG A 297 2.71 5.76 -3.00
C ARG A 297 2.35 7.21 -3.20
N PHE A 298 1.07 7.48 -3.32
CA PHE A 298 0.54 8.83 -3.45
C PHE A 298 0.01 9.32 -2.10
N GLU A 299 0.38 10.53 -1.74
CA GLU A 299 -0.20 11.20 -0.58
C GLU A 299 -1.60 11.71 -0.92
N ILE A 300 -2.57 11.29 -0.12
CA ILE A 300 -3.94 11.80 -0.14
C ILE A 300 -4.32 12.16 1.29
N GLU A 301 -4.93 13.32 1.50
CA GLU A 301 -5.34 13.81 2.81
C GLU A 301 -6.41 12.92 3.47
N MET A 302 -5.96 11.89 4.21
CA MET A 302 -6.76 10.98 5.05
C MET A 302 -8.21 10.81 4.54
N PRO A 303 -8.42 10.12 3.41
CA PRO A 303 -9.77 10.03 2.83
C PRO A 303 -10.70 9.24 3.75
N ARG A 304 -11.93 9.73 3.94
CA ARG A 304 -13.02 9.04 4.63
C ARG A 304 -13.65 7.96 3.75
N ALA A 305 -13.76 8.26 2.45
CA ALA A 305 -14.26 7.39 1.41
C ALA A 305 -13.53 7.70 0.11
N SER A 306 -13.48 6.72 -0.78
CA SER A 306 -12.86 6.84 -2.10
C SER A 306 -13.55 5.92 -3.10
N THR A 307 -13.68 6.39 -4.33
CA THR A 307 -14.10 5.59 -5.48
C THR A 307 -13.19 5.91 -6.67
N LEU A 308 -13.12 4.98 -7.62
CA LEU A 308 -12.40 5.15 -8.88
C LEU A 308 -13.43 5.14 -10.00
N TYR A 309 -13.35 6.09 -10.93
CA TYR A 309 -14.26 6.16 -12.07
C TYR A 309 -13.71 7.09 -13.16
N ASN A 310 -13.94 6.76 -14.43
CA ASN A 310 -13.68 7.64 -15.56
C ASN A 310 -14.74 8.75 -15.65
N LEU A 311 -14.41 9.95 -15.14
CA LEU A 311 -15.31 11.09 -15.12
C LEU A 311 -15.29 11.89 -16.42
N ASP A 312 -14.12 11.98 -17.07
CA ASP A 312 -13.92 12.90 -18.20
C ASP A 312 -14.00 12.23 -19.58
N GLY A 313 -14.24 10.93 -19.62
CA GLY A 313 -14.31 10.10 -20.82
C GLY A 313 -12.96 9.87 -21.50
N LYS A 314 -11.84 10.30 -20.90
CA LYS A 314 -10.49 10.04 -21.43
C LYS A 314 -9.93 8.75 -20.82
N PRO A 315 -8.88 8.16 -21.42
CA PRO A 315 -8.21 7.02 -20.80
C PRO A 315 -7.68 7.36 -19.40
N GLY A 316 -7.86 6.41 -18.46
CA GLY A 316 -7.43 6.50 -17.07
C GLY A 316 -8.55 6.95 -16.14
N ASP A 317 -8.86 6.13 -15.14
CA ASP A 317 -9.84 6.44 -14.11
C ASP A 317 -9.33 7.51 -13.14
N GLU A 318 -10.22 8.43 -12.75
CA GLU A 318 -9.94 9.38 -11.67
C GLU A 318 -10.08 8.74 -10.29
N ILE A 319 -9.29 9.24 -9.34
CA ILE A 319 -9.38 8.93 -7.92
C ILE A 319 -10.23 10.00 -7.24
N LEU A 320 -11.46 9.65 -6.89
CA LEU A 320 -12.37 10.53 -6.17
C LEU A 320 -12.31 10.22 -4.68
N THR A 321 -12.23 11.26 -3.84
CA THR A 321 -12.11 11.10 -2.38
C THR A 321 -12.92 12.13 -1.62
N ILE A 322 -13.36 11.79 -0.41
CA ILE A 322 -13.84 12.75 0.59
C ILE A 322 -12.77 12.92 1.67
N GLU A 323 -12.19 14.10 1.78
CA GLU A 323 -11.20 14.41 2.82
C GLU A 323 -11.84 14.32 4.21
N ASN A 324 -11.23 13.58 5.14
CA ASN A 324 -11.86 13.37 6.44
C ASN A 324 -11.92 14.65 7.30
N ARG A 325 -10.98 15.58 7.13
CA ARG A 325 -10.88 16.81 7.95
C ARG A 325 -11.79 17.93 7.44
N THR A 326 -11.77 18.19 6.14
CA THR A 326 -12.51 19.30 5.52
C THR A 326 -13.90 18.86 5.06
N GLY A 327 -14.09 17.57 4.76
CA GLY A 327 -15.30 17.08 4.10
C GLY A 327 -15.36 17.39 2.60
N ARG A 328 -14.29 17.97 2.01
CA ARG A 328 -14.24 18.29 0.59
C ARG A 328 -14.18 17.03 -0.25
N VAL A 329 -14.89 17.07 -1.37
CA VAL A 329 -14.72 16.12 -2.45
C VAL A 329 -13.52 16.56 -3.28
N LYS A 330 -12.64 15.63 -3.59
CA LYS A 330 -11.43 15.85 -4.38
C LYS A 330 -11.36 14.83 -5.50
N VAL A 331 -11.00 15.29 -6.68
CA VAL A 331 -10.77 14.46 -7.86
C VAL A 331 -9.32 14.58 -8.25
N HIS A 332 -8.64 13.45 -8.33
CA HIS A 332 -7.25 13.39 -8.73
C HIS A 332 -7.09 12.48 -9.95
N ARG A 333 -6.08 12.77 -10.76
CA ARG A 333 -5.68 11.95 -11.91
C ARG A 333 -4.21 11.58 -11.79
N VAL A 334 -3.88 10.33 -12.15
CA VAL A 334 -2.49 9.92 -12.34
C VAL A 334 -1.99 10.48 -13.67
N VAL A 335 -0.88 11.22 -13.63
CA VAL A 335 -0.25 11.80 -14.83
C VAL A 335 1.20 11.35 -14.90
N ARG A 336 1.57 10.76 -16.04
CA ARG A 336 2.97 10.48 -16.37
C ARG A 336 3.52 11.61 -17.25
N SER A 337 4.58 12.27 -16.79
CA SER A 337 5.32 13.22 -17.62
C SER A 337 6.38 12.49 -18.44
N GLN A 338 6.75 13.04 -19.60
CA GLN A 338 7.93 12.54 -20.31
C GLN A 338 9.19 13.00 -19.56
N PRO A 339 10.18 12.11 -19.34
CA PRO A 339 11.44 12.51 -18.75
C PRO A 339 12.14 13.59 -19.56
N GLN A 340 12.58 14.64 -18.88
CA GLN A 340 13.47 15.67 -19.40
C GLN A 340 14.86 15.54 -18.77
N GLU A 341 15.87 16.09 -19.44
CA GLU A 341 17.24 16.13 -18.92
C GLU A 341 17.29 16.90 -17.59
N GLY A 342 17.80 16.26 -16.53
CA GLY A 342 17.80 16.79 -15.16
C GLY A 342 16.53 16.52 -14.34
N ASP A 343 15.56 15.77 -14.88
CA ASP A 343 14.43 15.29 -14.09
C ASP A 343 14.88 14.25 -13.06
N LEU A 344 14.29 14.36 -11.87
CA LEU A 344 14.44 13.39 -10.78
C LEU A 344 13.08 12.93 -10.35
N THR A 345 13.00 11.71 -9.83
CA THR A 345 11.82 11.34 -9.08
C THR A 345 11.68 12.21 -7.82
N GLY A 346 10.43 12.63 -7.57
CA GLY A 346 10.04 13.34 -6.36
C GLY A 346 9.56 12.41 -5.23
N GLN A 347 9.60 11.09 -5.40
CA GLN A 347 9.08 10.13 -4.44
C GLN A 347 9.90 8.83 -4.40
N MET A 348 9.82 8.12 -3.27
CA MET A 348 10.41 6.78 -3.15
C MET A 348 9.49 5.73 -3.77
N ILE A 349 10.07 4.79 -4.51
CA ILE A 349 9.40 3.58 -4.99
C ILE A 349 9.71 2.42 -4.05
N TYR A 350 8.69 1.68 -3.59
CA TYR A 350 8.86 0.70 -2.50
C TYR A 350 8.73 -0.76 -2.92
N TYR A 351 9.54 -1.60 -2.27
CA TYR A 351 9.59 -3.05 -2.43
C TYR A 351 9.49 -3.72 -1.06
N GLY A 352 8.52 -4.62 -0.88
CA GLY A 352 8.31 -5.36 0.37
C GLY A 352 9.08 -6.67 0.40
N PHE A 353 9.60 -7.07 1.56
CA PHE A 353 10.27 -8.37 1.75
C PHE A 353 10.01 -9.05 3.10
N GLY A 354 8.96 -8.64 3.82
CA GLY A 354 8.54 -9.32 5.05
C GLY A 354 7.96 -8.39 6.09
N SER A 355 7.48 -8.96 7.21
CA SER A 355 6.89 -8.15 8.28
C SER A 355 7.94 -7.26 8.93
N GLY A 356 7.74 -5.93 8.88
CA GLY A 356 8.58 -4.92 9.53
C GLY A 356 8.57 -5.03 11.06
N GLY A 357 9.09 -6.12 11.62
CA GLY A 357 9.05 -6.36 13.06
C GLY A 357 9.77 -7.60 13.61
N SER A 358 10.24 -8.59 12.82
CA SER A 358 10.72 -9.86 13.41
C SER A 358 12.19 -10.23 13.21
N SER A 359 12.95 -9.63 12.29
CA SER A 359 14.39 -9.92 12.18
C SER A 359 15.22 -8.67 12.43
N ARG A 360 15.70 -8.54 13.68
CA ARG A 360 16.71 -7.52 14.08
C ARG A 360 18.05 -7.66 13.35
N HIS A 361 18.17 -8.62 12.43
CA HIS A 361 19.38 -9.04 11.75
C HIS A 361 19.14 -9.25 10.24
N THR A 362 18.15 -8.54 9.66
CA THR A 362 18.04 -8.45 8.19
C THR A 362 19.26 -7.72 7.65
N ASP A 363 19.80 -8.22 6.55
CA ASP A 363 20.89 -7.58 5.80
C ASP A 363 20.58 -7.68 4.31
N MET A 364 21.31 -6.91 3.51
CA MET A 364 21.18 -6.94 2.06
C MET A 364 22.52 -6.91 1.35
N GLY A 365 22.53 -7.41 0.12
CA GLY A 365 23.64 -7.31 -0.83
C GLY A 365 23.14 -6.92 -2.21
N ILE A 366 24.02 -6.32 -3.01
CA ILE A 366 23.74 -5.88 -4.38
C ILE A 366 24.83 -6.48 -5.27
N GLY A 367 24.45 -7.10 -6.38
CA GLY A 367 25.36 -7.72 -7.34
C GLY A 367 24.59 -8.42 -8.45
N ASP A 368 25.27 -8.82 -9.53
CA ASP A 368 24.62 -9.46 -10.67
C ASP A 368 24.45 -10.96 -10.38
N VAL A 369 23.35 -11.39 -9.76
CA VAL A 369 23.23 -12.80 -9.35
C VAL A 369 22.94 -13.74 -10.52
N ASN A 370 22.65 -13.22 -11.71
CA ASN A 370 22.11 -14.00 -12.82
C ASN A 370 22.91 -13.92 -14.14
N GLY A 371 23.95 -13.10 -14.16
CA GLY A 371 24.92 -12.97 -15.25
C GLY A 371 24.41 -12.13 -16.42
N ASP A 372 23.41 -11.28 -16.22
CA ASP A 372 22.86 -10.41 -17.28
C ASP A 372 23.53 -9.03 -17.33
N GLY A 373 24.50 -8.78 -16.44
CA GLY A 373 25.23 -7.53 -16.32
C GLY A 373 24.49 -6.44 -15.55
N LEU A 374 23.30 -6.74 -15.01
CA LEU A 374 22.49 -5.83 -14.22
C LEU A 374 22.66 -6.12 -12.72
N LYS A 375 22.42 -5.13 -11.85
CA LYS A 375 22.54 -5.26 -10.41
C LYS A 375 21.22 -5.73 -9.78
N ASP A 376 21.26 -6.93 -9.23
CA ASP A 376 20.17 -7.51 -8.46
C ASP A 376 20.30 -7.16 -6.98
N VAL A 377 19.17 -7.16 -6.26
CA VAL A 377 19.12 -6.91 -4.81
C VAL A 377 18.76 -8.20 -4.07
N VAL A 378 19.59 -8.58 -3.11
CA VAL A 378 19.41 -9.79 -2.30
C VAL A 378 19.20 -9.42 -0.84
N VAL A 379 18.15 -9.93 -0.22
CA VAL A 379 17.76 -9.61 1.16
C VAL A 379 17.59 -10.87 1.99
N THR A 380 18.16 -10.92 3.19
CA THR A 380 17.92 -12.05 4.11
C THR A 380 16.57 -11.94 4.81
N ASP A 381 15.87 -13.07 4.97
CA ASP A 381 14.80 -13.24 5.96
C ASP A 381 15.23 -14.28 7.02
N PRO A 382 15.96 -13.84 8.07
CA PRO A 382 16.43 -14.72 9.14
C PRO A 382 15.30 -15.48 9.84
N GLY A 383 14.09 -14.89 9.92
CA GLY A 383 12.96 -15.44 10.66
C GLY A 383 12.32 -16.64 9.98
N SER A 384 12.35 -16.66 8.65
CA SER A 384 11.77 -17.73 7.82
C SER A 384 12.83 -18.68 7.24
N ALA A 385 14.11 -18.48 7.58
CA ALA A 385 15.25 -19.20 6.98
C ALA A 385 15.25 -19.09 5.45
N GLN A 386 15.05 -17.88 4.96
CA GLN A 386 14.86 -17.57 3.56
C GLN A 386 15.73 -16.40 3.13
N ILE A 387 15.85 -16.25 1.81
CA ILE A 387 16.46 -15.11 1.16
C ILE A 387 15.54 -14.68 0.02
N VAL A 388 15.40 -13.38 -0.19
CA VAL A 388 14.59 -12.79 -1.25
C VAL A 388 15.54 -12.16 -2.27
N VAL A 389 15.38 -12.53 -3.53
CA VAL A 389 16.19 -11.99 -4.64
C VAL A 389 15.26 -11.17 -5.53
N PHE A 390 15.51 -9.88 -5.61
CA PHE A 390 14.87 -8.93 -6.52
C PHE A 390 15.77 -8.78 -7.73
N ARG A 391 15.35 -9.32 -8.86
CA ARG A 391 16.15 -9.25 -10.09
C ARG A 391 15.82 -8.01 -10.88
N GLN A 392 16.84 -7.38 -11.44
CA GLN A 392 16.68 -6.25 -12.33
C GLN A 392 16.36 -6.73 -13.74
N HIS A 393 15.55 -5.96 -14.44
CA HIS A 393 15.26 -6.16 -15.85
C HIS A 393 15.51 -4.86 -16.63
N PRO A 394 16.10 -4.92 -17.84
CA PRO A 394 16.59 -3.73 -18.57
C PRO A 394 15.57 -2.64 -18.91
N LYS A 395 14.29 -2.84 -18.62
CA LYS A 395 13.19 -1.92 -18.98
C LYS A 395 12.17 -1.68 -17.88
N THR A 396 12.07 -2.61 -16.93
CA THR A 396 11.06 -2.59 -15.88
C THR A 396 11.68 -2.37 -14.50
N GLY A 397 13.01 -2.28 -14.40
CA GLY A 397 13.74 -2.20 -13.14
C GLY A 397 13.66 -3.49 -12.34
N LEU A 398 13.73 -3.39 -11.01
CA LEU A 398 13.63 -4.53 -10.11
C LEU A 398 12.23 -5.20 -10.17
N ASP A 399 12.22 -6.53 -10.18
CA ASP A 399 11.03 -7.37 -10.07
C ASP A 399 10.43 -7.37 -8.63
N GLN A 400 9.40 -8.18 -8.39
CA GLN A 400 8.73 -8.24 -7.08
C GLN A 400 9.45 -9.05 -6.00
N GLY A 401 10.63 -9.59 -6.32
CA GLY A 401 11.36 -10.45 -5.43
C GLY A 401 10.86 -11.90 -5.45
N GLN A 402 11.80 -12.84 -5.47
CA GLN A 402 11.53 -14.26 -5.35
C GLN A 402 12.22 -14.83 -4.11
N THR A 403 11.48 -15.64 -3.35
CA THR A 403 11.98 -16.26 -2.12
C THR A 403 12.64 -17.61 -2.37
N PHE A 404 13.81 -17.83 -1.80
CA PHE A 404 14.55 -19.08 -1.81
C PHE A 404 14.92 -19.53 -0.38
N PRO A 405 15.03 -20.83 -0.11
CA PRO A 405 15.47 -21.34 1.18
C PRO A 405 16.95 -21.00 1.44
N SER A 406 17.29 -20.68 2.68
CA SER A 406 18.65 -20.36 3.12
C SER A 406 18.95 -20.99 4.49
N LEU A 407 20.11 -20.68 5.07
CA LEU A 407 20.48 -21.06 6.44
C LEU A 407 19.53 -20.39 7.45
N THR A 408 19.29 -21.04 8.59
CA THR A 408 18.48 -20.45 9.66
C THR A 408 19.19 -19.24 10.24
N ASP A 409 18.45 -18.16 10.49
CA ASP A 409 18.99 -16.95 11.09
C ASP A 409 20.22 -16.41 10.31
N ALA A 410 20.15 -16.39 8.98
CA ALA A 410 21.19 -15.81 8.12
C ALA A 410 21.24 -14.28 8.31
N GLN A 411 22.23 -13.79 9.06
CA GLN A 411 22.29 -12.40 9.55
C GLN A 411 23.06 -11.44 8.64
N GLN A 412 23.87 -11.95 7.72
CA GLN A 412 24.59 -11.15 6.73
C GLN A 412 24.54 -11.82 5.38
N VAL A 413 24.54 -11.01 4.33
CA VAL A 413 24.63 -11.45 2.94
C VAL A 413 25.57 -10.56 2.15
N ARG A 414 26.39 -11.15 1.28
CA ARG A 414 27.18 -10.45 0.26
C ARG A 414 26.93 -11.09 -1.08
N VAL A 415 26.95 -10.28 -2.13
CA VAL A 415 26.86 -10.72 -3.51
C VAL A 415 28.13 -10.25 -4.19
N GLY A 416 28.85 -11.15 -4.85
CA GLY A 416 30.11 -10.82 -5.47
C GLY A 416 30.68 -11.95 -6.30
N ASN A 417 31.62 -11.59 -7.17
CA ASN A 417 32.22 -12.50 -8.14
C ASN A 417 33.35 -13.31 -7.48
N LEU A 418 33.11 -14.57 -7.12
CA LEU A 418 34.13 -15.41 -6.47
C LEU A 418 34.92 -16.27 -7.44
N ASP A 419 34.37 -16.59 -8.62
CA ASP A 419 34.93 -17.58 -9.54
C ASP A 419 35.05 -17.16 -11.01
N ASN A 420 34.61 -15.95 -11.37
CA ASN A 420 34.48 -15.42 -12.75
C ASN A 420 33.49 -16.21 -13.63
N ASP A 421 32.50 -16.91 -13.08
CA ASP A 421 31.45 -17.54 -13.87
C ASP A 421 30.57 -16.45 -14.52
N PRO A 422 30.50 -16.38 -15.86
CA PRO A 422 29.63 -15.40 -16.53
C PRO A 422 28.13 -15.65 -16.29
N LYS A 423 27.74 -16.70 -15.54
CA LYS A 423 26.35 -16.95 -15.12
C LYS A 423 25.91 -16.11 -13.92
N GLY A 424 26.80 -15.33 -13.33
CA GLY A 424 26.47 -14.37 -12.27
C GLY A 424 27.25 -14.61 -10.97
N ASP A 425 27.20 -13.59 -10.13
CA ASP A 425 27.83 -13.47 -8.82
C ASP A 425 27.26 -14.46 -7.79
N GLU A 426 28.12 -14.96 -6.91
CA GLU A 426 27.72 -15.80 -5.79
C GLU A 426 27.03 -15.00 -4.68
N VAL A 427 26.03 -15.62 -4.07
CA VAL A 427 25.37 -15.12 -2.86
C VAL A 427 25.96 -15.81 -1.63
N VAL A 428 26.76 -15.08 -0.87
CA VAL A 428 27.39 -15.56 0.37
C VAL A 428 26.58 -15.14 1.58
N VAL A 429 26.18 -16.10 2.41
CA VAL A 429 25.37 -15.88 3.62
C VAL A 429 26.10 -16.33 4.87
N LEU A 430 25.97 -15.56 5.95
CA LEU A 430 26.50 -15.89 7.27
C LEU A 430 25.36 -16.18 8.25
N SER A 431 25.36 -17.36 8.85
CA SER A 431 24.56 -17.67 10.04
C SER A 431 25.46 -17.82 11.25
N VAL A 432 25.44 -16.82 12.13
CA VAL A 432 26.16 -16.87 13.42
C VAL A 432 25.54 -17.95 14.32
N LYS A 433 24.23 -18.19 14.21
CA LYS A 433 23.50 -19.21 14.98
C LYS A 433 23.91 -20.62 14.58
N GLU A 434 24.00 -20.89 13.28
CA GLU A 434 24.47 -22.18 12.76
C GLU A 434 26.00 -22.29 12.73
N LYS A 435 26.72 -21.19 12.99
CA LYS A 435 28.18 -21.08 12.92
C LYS A 435 28.73 -21.43 11.55
N ALA A 436 28.02 -21.02 10.51
CA ALA A 436 28.28 -21.40 9.13
C ALA A 436 28.31 -20.18 8.23
N ILE A 437 29.22 -20.20 7.27
CA ILE A 437 29.15 -19.39 6.05
C ILE A 437 28.78 -20.36 4.93
N GLY A 438 27.82 -19.99 4.09
CA GLY A 438 27.49 -20.74 2.90
C GLY A 438 27.43 -19.83 1.69
N TYR A 439 27.68 -20.37 0.50
CA TYR A 439 27.51 -19.65 -0.75
C TYR A 439 26.50 -20.36 -1.66
N SER A 440 25.80 -19.58 -2.47
CA SER A 440 24.75 -20.07 -3.38
C SER A 440 24.97 -19.49 -4.77
N ARG A 441 24.57 -20.23 -5.80
CA ARG A 441 24.62 -19.80 -7.20
C ARG A 441 23.23 -19.83 -7.82
N MET A 442 22.98 -18.91 -8.75
CA MET A 442 21.78 -18.93 -9.56
C MET A 442 21.95 -19.94 -10.71
N ALA A 443 20.96 -20.81 -10.88
CA ALA A 443 20.90 -21.70 -12.04
C ALA A 443 19.45 -21.91 -12.46
N HIS A 444 19.16 -21.65 -13.74
CA HIS A 444 17.81 -21.81 -14.32
C HIS A 444 16.74 -21.03 -13.55
N GLY A 445 17.06 -19.80 -13.13
CA GLY A 445 16.14 -18.93 -12.37
C GLY A 445 15.88 -19.38 -10.93
N ARG A 446 16.73 -20.26 -10.38
CA ARG A 446 16.65 -20.68 -8.99
C ARG A 446 17.99 -20.52 -8.29
N LEU A 447 17.97 -19.88 -7.13
CA LEU A 447 19.11 -19.86 -6.22
C LEU A 447 19.25 -21.22 -5.53
N SER A 448 20.44 -21.80 -5.58
CA SER A 448 20.74 -23.05 -4.88
C SER A 448 20.62 -22.88 -3.36
N PHE A 449 20.40 -23.98 -2.63
CA PHE A 449 20.59 -23.93 -1.18
C PHE A 449 22.08 -23.68 -0.86
N PRO A 450 22.42 -22.92 0.20
CA PRO A 450 23.81 -22.58 0.50
C PRO A 450 24.70 -23.81 0.73
N ILE A 451 25.83 -23.88 0.02
CA ILE A 451 26.90 -24.85 0.24
C ILE A 451 27.78 -24.32 1.38
N VAL A 452 27.81 -25.03 2.50
CA VAL A 452 28.54 -24.60 3.72
C VAL A 452 30.04 -24.78 3.56
N LEU A 453 30.80 -23.74 3.92
CA LEU A 453 32.26 -23.74 3.90
C LEU A 453 32.86 -24.57 5.07
N PRO A 454 34.02 -25.21 4.87
CA PRO A 454 34.74 -25.91 5.93
C PRO A 454 35.46 -24.91 6.84
N LEU A 455 34.77 -24.41 7.87
CA LEU A 455 35.32 -23.45 8.84
C LEU A 455 35.88 -24.15 10.08
N GLU A 456 37.05 -23.70 10.55
CA GLU A 456 37.63 -24.17 11.82
C GLU A 456 37.06 -23.43 13.05
N ASP A 457 36.76 -22.14 12.89
CA ASP A 457 36.32 -21.23 13.95
C ASP A 457 34.88 -20.74 13.73
N GLU A 458 34.26 -20.18 14.78
CA GLU A 458 32.93 -19.58 14.72
C GLU A 458 32.96 -18.24 13.94
N PRO A 459 32.33 -18.13 12.76
CA PRO A 459 32.32 -16.90 11.98
C PRO A 459 31.37 -15.86 12.57
N LEU A 460 31.77 -14.58 12.53
CA LEU A 460 31.04 -13.48 13.16
C LEU A 460 30.72 -12.30 12.24
N ALA A 461 31.56 -12.05 11.24
CA ALA A 461 31.33 -11.03 10.22
C ALA A 461 32.06 -11.41 8.94
N ILE A 462 31.45 -11.11 7.80
CA ILE A 462 32.00 -11.37 6.47
C ILE A 462 32.04 -10.10 5.61
N GLU A 463 32.95 -10.08 4.65
CA GLU A 463 33.01 -9.10 3.56
C GLU A 463 33.62 -9.77 2.31
N LEU A 464 33.30 -9.27 1.12
CA LEU A 464 33.94 -9.70 -0.14
C LEU A 464 34.87 -8.60 -0.66
N ALA A 465 36.09 -8.95 -1.07
CA ALA A 465 37.06 -7.99 -1.59
C ALA A 465 38.11 -8.67 -2.48
N ASP A 466 38.45 -8.07 -3.62
CA ASP A 466 39.59 -8.49 -4.45
C ASP A 466 40.91 -8.04 -3.79
N LEU A 467 41.53 -8.95 -3.03
CA LEU A 467 42.73 -8.66 -2.23
C LEU A 467 44.02 -8.73 -3.05
N ASN A 468 43.99 -9.43 -4.18
CA ASN A 468 45.18 -9.72 -4.98
C ASN A 468 45.15 -9.07 -6.39
N GLY A 469 44.07 -8.38 -6.72
CA GLY A 469 43.87 -7.66 -7.98
C GLY A 469 43.62 -8.58 -9.18
N ASN A 470 43.11 -9.79 -8.96
CA ASN A 470 42.87 -10.77 -10.03
C ASN A 470 41.46 -10.66 -10.67
N GLY A 471 40.60 -9.79 -10.13
CA GLY A 471 39.22 -9.59 -10.59
C GLY A 471 38.19 -10.51 -9.94
N ARG A 472 38.60 -11.52 -9.16
CA ARG A 472 37.77 -12.31 -8.25
C ARG A 472 37.87 -11.73 -6.86
N GLU A 473 36.75 -11.71 -6.16
CA GLU A 473 36.70 -11.31 -4.78
C GLU A 473 36.99 -12.51 -3.87
N GLU A 474 37.77 -12.27 -2.83
CA GLU A 474 37.98 -13.22 -1.75
C GLU A 474 37.02 -12.97 -0.58
N LEU A 475 36.65 -14.06 0.10
CA LEU A 475 35.84 -14.00 1.31
C LEU A 475 36.72 -13.64 2.50
N VAL A 476 36.52 -12.44 3.03
CA VAL A 476 37.15 -11.97 4.26
C VAL A 476 36.24 -12.28 5.44
N CYS A 477 36.76 -12.97 6.45
CA CYS A 477 35.99 -13.40 7.61
C CYS A 477 36.68 -13.01 8.92
N ILE A 478 35.90 -12.48 9.86
CA ILE A 478 36.28 -12.43 11.27
C ILE A 478 35.64 -13.60 12.01
N SER A 479 36.47 -14.46 12.58
CA SER A 479 36.03 -15.60 13.40
C SER A 479 36.51 -15.49 14.85
N ARG A 480 35.85 -16.24 15.73
CA ARG A 480 36.21 -16.35 17.15
C ARG A 480 37.10 -17.57 17.38
N ASN A 481 38.31 -17.31 17.90
CA ASN A 481 39.25 -18.34 18.35
C ASN A 481 39.53 -18.19 19.86
N GLY A 482 38.59 -18.66 20.69
CA GLY A 482 38.65 -18.56 22.15
C GLY A 482 37.76 -17.47 22.75
N ARG A 483 37.97 -17.10 24.02
CA ARG A 483 37.03 -16.23 24.77
C ARG A 483 36.98 -14.77 24.31
N SER A 484 38.12 -14.20 23.92
CA SER A 484 38.24 -12.77 23.54
C SER A 484 39.30 -12.54 22.46
N LYS A 485 39.66 -13.61 21.75
CA LYS A 485 40.59 -13.59 20.63
C LYS A 485 39.78 -13.83 19.35
N TYR A 486 40.08 -13.03 18.35
CA TYR A 486 39.47 -13.10 17.04
C TYR A 486 40.56 -13.31 15.99
N ARG A 487 40.18 -13.88 14.85
CA ARG A 487 41.08 -14.03 13.70
C ARG A 487 40.42 -13.38 12.49
N LEU A 488 41.16 -12.51 11.81
CA LEU A 488 40.83 -12.11 10.44
C LEU A 488 41.59 -13.03 9.49
N HIS A 489 40.86 -13.65 8.58
CA HIS A 489 41.40 -14.55 7.56
C HIS A 489 40.62 -14.35 6.26
N ALA A 490 41.26 -14.68 5.15
CA ALA A 490 40.66 -14.59 3.82
C ALA A 490 40.68 -15.97 3.16
N MET A 491 39.69 -16.25 2.32
CA MET A 491 39.56 -17.51 1.61
C MET A 491 39.18 -17.24 0.16
N SER A 492 39.77 -18.02 -0.75
CA SER A 492 39.52 -17.95 -2.19
C SER A 492 38.76 -19.19 -2.64
N LEU A 493 37.89 -19.01 -3.63
CA LEU A 493 37.22 -20.11 -4.31
C LEU A 493 38.05 -20.52 -5.55
N GLU A 494 38.53 -21.75 -5.55
CA GLU A 494 39.32 -22.31 -6.64
C GLU A 494 38.42 -22.88 -7.76
N GLU A 495 38.99 -23.08 -8.95
CA GLU A 495 38.26 -23.58 -10.13
C GLU A 495 37.58 -24.95 -9.94
N ASP A 496 38.02 -25.74 -8.95
CA ASP A 496 37.44 -27.04 -8.62
C ASP A 496 36.40 -26.97 -7.48
N ASP A 497 35.85 -25.78 -7.22
CA ASP A 497 34.91 -25.47 -6.14
C ASP A 497 35.47 -25.74 -4.72
N GLN A 498 36.79 -25.87 -4.58
CA GLN A 498 37.45 -25.96 -3.28
C GLN A 498 37.81 -24.59 -2.73
N TRP A 499 37.69 -24.46 -1.42
CA TRP A 499 38.09 -23.25 -0.71
C TRP A 499 39.52 -23.39 -0.19
N SER A 500 40.35 -22.41 -0.49
CA SER A 500 41.75 -22.34 -0.04
C SER A 500 41.99 -21.08 0.80
N PRO A 501 42.89 -21.11 1.82
CA PRO A 501 43.28 -19.90 2.53
C PRO A 501 44.02 -18.91 1.62
N GLN A 502 43.59 -17.65 1.64
CA GLN A 502 44.26 -16.56 0.92
C GLN A 502 45.29 -15.87 1.82
N SER A 503 46.49 -15.66 1.29
CA SER A 503 47.55 -14.94 1.99
C SER A 503 47.38 -13.42 1.89
N TRP A 504 47.78 -12.70 2.94
CA TRP A 504 47.71 -11.23 2.98
C TRP A 504 48.91 -10.59 2.29
N GLY A 505 48.72 -10.14 1.05
CA GLY A 505 49.76 -9.46 0.27
C GLY A 505 51.02 -10.31 0.09
N GLN A 506 52.19 -9.77 0.44
CA GLN A 506 53.49 -10.48 0.34
C GLN A 506 53.82 -11.33 1.58
N SER A 507 52.87 -11.55 2.47
CA SER A 507 53.06 -12.29 3.72
C SER A 507 52.77 -13.78 3.56
N ASP A 508 53.50 -14.62 4.30
CA ASP A 508 53.14 -16.04 4.49
C ASP A 508 52.01 -16.23 5.55
N LEU A 509 51.48 -15.12 6.10
CA LEU A 509 50.39 -15.15 7.07
C LEU A 509 49.05 -15.33 6.35
N ALA A 510 48.34 -16.41 6.69
CA ALA A 510 46.92 -16.60 6.34
C ALA A 510 45.98 -15.92 7.35
N ASP A 511 46.38 -15.86 8.62
CA ASP A 511 45.56 -15.37 9.73
C ASP A 511 46.19 -14.16 10.43
N ILE A 512 45.35 -13.21 10.85
CA ILE A 512 45.74 -12.05 11.67
C ILE A 512 45.00 -12.14 13.01
N GLU A 513 45.74 -12.26 14.11
CA GLU A 513 45.16 -12.25 15.45
C GLU A 513 44.68 -10.84 15.83
N LEU A 514 43.41 -10.74 16.22
CA LEU A 514 42.74 -9.52 16.63
C LEU A 514 42.21 -9.64 18.06
N THR A 515 42.13 -8.51 18.75
CA THR A 515 41.55 -8.41 20.09
C THR A 515 40.66 -7.19 20.17
N PHE A 516 39.38 -7.41 20.43
CA PHE A 516 38.37 -6.37 20.53
C PHE A 516 37.73 -6.36 21.91
N LYS A 517 37.21 -5.19 22.33
CA LYS A 517 36.49 -5.06 23.61
C LYS A 517 35.12 -5.73 23.60
N SER A 518 34.53 -5.91 22.42
CA SER A 518 33.22 -6.50 22.23
C SER A 518 33.23 -7.39 20.99
N GLN A 519 32.24 -8.27 20.88
CA GLN A 519 32.09 -9.14 19.72
C GLN A 519 31.92 -8.30 18.44
N PRO A 520 32.73 -8.53 17.39
CA PRO A 520 32.49 -7.99 16.06
C PRO A 520 31.13 -8.40 15.53
N LYS A 521 30.40 -7.43 14.96
CA LYS A 521 29.06 -7.65 14.40
C LYS A 521 28.98 -7.43 12.90
N GLN A 522 29.89 -6.63 12.34
CA GLN A 522 29.91 -6.30 10.93
C GLN A 522 31.33 -5.89 10.53
N LEU A 523 31.66 -6.20 9.28
CA LEU A 523 32.87 -5.82 8.59
C LEU A 523 32.45 -4.98 7.38
N MET A 524 33.24 -3.94 7.09
CA MET A 524 33.03 -3.06 5.93
C MET A 524 34.37 -2.83 5.26
N LYS A 525 34.44 -3.05 3.94
CA LYS A 525 35.59 -2.65 3.11
C LYS A 525 35.55 -1.16 2.79
N LEU A 526 36.72 -0.54 2.72
CA LEU A 526 36.91 0.85 2.30
C LEU A 526 38.38 1.10 1.93
N ASP A 527 38.67 2.22 1.27
CA ASP A 527 40.03 2.77 1.20
C ASP A 527 40.06 4.02 2.09
N ALA A 528 40.50 3.88 3.34
CA ALA A 528 40.34 4.93 4.35
C ALA A 528 41.38 6.06 4.20
N ASN A 529 42.55 5.73 3.64
CA ASN A 529 43.69 6.64 3.50
C ASN A 529 43.96 7.09 2.06
N GLY A 530 43.25 6.53 1.07
CA GLY A 530 43.37 6.84 -0.35
C GLY A 530 44.62 6.26 -1.00
N ASP A 531 45.16 5.15 -0.50
CA ASP A 531 46.35 4.51 -1.05
C ASP A 531 46.04 3.42 -2.10
N GLY A 532 44.76 3.19 -2.38
CA GLY A 532 44.27 2.20 -3.33
C GLY A 532 44.26 0.76 -2.81
N ARG A 533 44.65 0.51 -1.55
CA ARG A 533 44.50 -0.80 -0.91
C ARG A 533 43.21 -0.86 -0.11
N ILE A 534 42.69 -2.08 0.03
CA ILE A 534 41.48 -2.34 0.79
C ILE A 534 41.82 -2.35 2.28
N ASP A 535 41.25 -1.40 3.01
CA ASP A 535 41.20 -1.34 4.46
C ASP A 535 39.89 -1.96 4.99
N PHE A 536 39.81 -2.16 6.31
CA PHE A 536 38.61 -2.71 6.94
C PHE A 536 38.17 -1.93 8.17
N LEU A 537 36.88 -1.57 8.19
CA LEU A 537 36.22 -1.01 9.35
C LEU A 537 35.41 -2.11 10.07
N VAL A 538 35.77 -2.37 11.33
CA VAL A 538 35.19 -3.45 12.16
C VAL A 538 34.25 -2.85 13.21
N PHE A 539 32.98 -3.23 13.16
CA PHE A 539 31.97 -2.79 14.13
C PHE A 539 31.95 -3.73 15.34
N ALA A 540 32.84 -3.49 16.30
CA ALA A 540 33.06 -4.32 17.49
C ALA A 540 32.83 -3.54 18.80
N GLY A 541 31.61 -3.06 19.03
CA GLY A 541 31.22 -2.39 20.27
C GLY A 541 30.55 -1.04 20.03
N SER A 542 30.91 -0.02 20.82
CA SER A 542 30.34 1.32 20.68
C SER A 542 30.99 2.13 19.58
N GLU A 543 32.30 2.02 19.38
CA GLU A 543 33.02 2.70 18.32
C GLU A 543 33.60 1.66 17.35
N PRO A 544 33.56 1.90 16.04
CA PRO A 544 34.20 1.01 15.08
C PRO A 544 35.73 1.09 15.19
N GLU A 545 36.41 -0.01 14.89
CA GLU A 545 37.87 -0.17 14.87
C GLU A 545 38.38 -0.28 13.42
N LEU A 546 39.50 0.38 13.10
CA LEU A 546 40.03 0.44 11.72
C LEU A 546 41.27 -0.45 11.61
N LEU A 547 41.27 -1.33 10.61
CA LEU A 547 42.42 -2.08 10.15
C LEU A 547 42.95 -1.39 8.89
N LEU A 548 44.12 -0.77 8.97
CA LEU A 548 44.78 -0.17 7.81
C LEU A 548 45.72 -1.19 7.18
N THR A 549 45.62 -1.38 5.87
CA THR A 549 46.46 -2.29 5.11
C THR A 549 47.81 -1.62 4.84
N ASN A 550 48.89 -2.25 5.31
CA ASN A 550 50.22 -1.70 5.18
C ASN A 550 50.78 -1.87 3.74
N GLU A 551 51.97 -1.32 3.48
CA GLU A 551 52.63 -1.40 2.17
C GLU A 551 52.90 -2.84 1.68
N LYS A 552 52.92 -3.83 2.58
CA LYS A 552 53.09 -5.24 2.25
C LYS A 552 51.77 -5.96 1.96
N GLY A 553 50.63 -5.27 2.04
CA GLY A 553 49.29 -5.83 1.85
C GLY A 553 48.73 -6.55 3.07
N VAL A 554 49.23 -6.25 4.29
CA VAL A 554 48.75 -6.87 5.53
C VAL A 554 47.90 -5.86 6.34
N PRO A 555 46.63 -6.17 6.65
CA PRO A 555 45.80 -5.37 7.55
C PRO A 555 46.36 -5.28 8.97
N GLU A 556 46.48 -4.08 9.52
CA GLU A 556 46.96 -3.84 10.89
C GLU A 556 45.99 -2.97 11.69
N LEU A 557 45.71 -3.39 12.93
CA LEU A 557 44.87 -2.61 13.83
C LEU A 557 45.52 -1.27 14.19
N LEU A 558 44.81 -0.18 13.91
CA LEU A 558 45.26 1.17 14.23
C LEU A 558 45.11 1.47 15.73
N LYS A 559 46.20 1.31 16.50
CA LYS A 559 46.22 1.36 17.97
C LYS A 559 46.28 2.77 18.59
N ASN A 560 46.78 3.77 17.88
CA ASN A 560 47.06 5.11 18.44
C ASN A 560 46.15 6.20 17.84
N ARG A 561 44.90 6.26 18.30
CA ARG A 561 43.99 7.38 18.00
C ARG A 561 44.35 8.61 18.86
N ARG A 562 45.40 9.34 18.52
CA ARG A 562 45.46 10.77 18.89
C ARG A 562 44.63 11.49 17.84
N GLY A 563 43.54 12.14 18.20
CA GLY A 563 42.66 12.83 17.23
C GLY A 563 41.17 12.51 17.40
N LEU A 564 40.35 12.98 16.45
CA LEU A 564 38.92 12.71 16.41
C LEU A 564 38.67 11.22 16.15
N GLY A 565 37.77 10.57 16.89
CA GLY A 565 37.26 9.25 16.53
C GLY A 565 35.99 9.36 15.70
N LEU A 566 35.55 8.24 15.11
CA LEU A 566 34.20 8.18 14.52
C LEU A 566 33.10 8.25 15.58
N GLY A 567 33.43 8.08 16.86
CA GLY A 567 32.46 8.09 17.96
C GLY A 567 31.51 6.91 17.90
N LYS A 568 30.37 7.03 18.59
CA LYS A 568 29.37 5.97 18.65
C LYS A 568 28.49 5.99 17.40
N VAL A 569 28.78 5.09 16.46
CA VAL A 569 28.07 5.01 15.18
C VAL A 569 27.72 3.56 14.82
N ALA A 570 26.54 3.36 14.26
CA ALA A 570 26.10 2.07 13.72
C ALA A 570 26.58 1.92 12.27
N ALA A 571 26.74 0.69 11.79
CA ALA A 571 27.27 0.44 10.45
C ALA A 571 26.45 1.10 9.34
N GLY A 572 25.12 1.00 9.37
CA GLY A 572 24.29 1.64 8.36
C GLY A 572 24.21 3.17 8.43
N ALA A 573 24.85 3.80 9.42
CA ALA A 573 25.05 5.25 9.46
C ALA A 573 26.40 5.67 8.85
N VAL A 574 27.15 4.72 8.32
CA VAL A 574 28.43 4.92 7.66
C VAL A 574 28.31 4.52 6.20
N PHE A 575 28.78 5.38 5.30
CA PHE A 575 28.86 5.11 3.87
C PHE A 575 30.29 5.36 3.40
N ALA A 576 30.91 4.35 2.79
CA ALA A 576 32.26 4.45 2.24
C ALA A 576 32.16 4.71 0.73
N SER A 577 32.64 5.87 0.27
CA SER A 577 32.69 6.17 -1.16
C SER A 577 33.85 5.42 -1.82
N THR A 578 33.61 4.93 -3.03
CA THR A 578 34.61 4.30 -3.89
C THR A 578 35.09 5.31 -4.96
N GLY A 579 36.27 5.11 -5.55
CA GLY A 579 36.77 5.95 -6.64
C GLY A 579 38.09 6.68 -6.35
N GLN A 580 38.36 7.79 -7.05
CA GLN A 580 39.68 8.46 -7.05
C GLN A 580 40.00 9.25 -5.76
N ASP A 581 39.00 9.66 -4.99
CA ASP A 581 39.18 10.32 -3.69
C ASP A 581 38.22 9.70 -2.66
N PRO A 582 38.55 8.52 -2.12
CA PRO A 582 37.65 7.80 -1.23
C PRO A 582 37.50 8.55 0.09
N THR A 583 36.26 8.64 0.56
CA THR A 583 35.87 9.32 1.79
C THR A 583 34.80 8.52 2.52
N LEU A 584 34.65 8.80 3.81
CA LEU A 584 33.66 8.19 4.66
C LEU A 584 32.60 9.21 5.06
N LEU A 585 31.34 9.00 4.69
CA LEU A 585 30.22 9.76 5.24
C LEU A 585 29.72 9.09 6.51
N VAL A 586 29.55 9.89 7.56
CA VAL A 586 29.16 9.41 8.90
C VAL A 586 27.99 10.24 9.41
N ALA A 587 26.81 9.64 9.43
CA ALA A 587 25.57 10.25 9.89
C ALA A 587 25.42 10.12 11.42
N GLN A 588 25.21 11.25 12.09
CA GLN A 588 25.09 11.31 13.56
C GLN A 588 24.20 12.46 14.01
N GLN A 589 23.29 12.18 14.94
CA GLN A 589 22.45 13.21 15.57
C GLN A 589 21.68 14.01 14.51
N ASN A 590 22.01 15.28 14.30
CA ASN A 590 21.39 16.18 13.32
C ASN A 590 22.35 16.58 12.18
N PHE A 591 23.44 15.84 11.95
CA PHE A 591 24.40 16.13 10.88
C PHE A 591 24.97 14.86 10.26
N ALA A 592 25.62 15.00 9.11
CA ALA A 592 26.54 14.02 8.55
C ALA A 592 27.91 14.66 8.34
N ARG A 593 29.00 13.91 8.53
CA ARG A 593 30.37 14.37 8.29
C ARG A 593 31.01 13.56 7.20
N GLN A 594 31.70 14.23 6.29
CA GLN A 594 32.66 13.60 5.40
C GLN A 594 34.01 13.52 6.09
N MET A 595 34.59 12.33 6.13
CA MET A 595 35.79 12.02 6.90
C MET A 595 36.82 11.28 6.06
N LYS A 596 38.10 11.55 6.32
CA LYS A 596 39.24 10.86 5.68
C LYS A 596 40.37 10.65 6.69
N ILE A 597 41.20 9.64 6.50
CA ILE A 597 42.45 9.48 7.26
C ILE A 597 43.54 10.39 6.66
N ASN A 598 44.19 11.19 7.50
CA ASN A 598 45.32 12.03 7.10
C ASN A 598 46.65 11.25 7.12
N GLY A 599 47.74 11.89 6.68
CA GLY A 599 49.08 11.29 6.69
C GLY A 599 49.64 10.96 8.09
N GLU A 600 49.02 11.42 9.17
CA GLU A 600 49.33 11.04 10.55
C GLU A 600 48.48 9.85 11.06
N GLN A 601 47.72 9.20 10.17
CA GLN A 601 46.78 8.13 10.49
C GLN A 601 45.66 8.56 11.45
N GLN A 602 45.14 9.78 11.30
CA GLN A 602 44.07 10.32 12.12
C GLN A 602 42.86 10.70 11.27
N TRP A 603 41.65 10.49 11.80
CA TRP A 603 40.43 10.96 11.15
C TRP A 603 40.38 12.48 11.13
N GLN A 604 40.13 13.03 9.96
CA GLN A 604 39.92 14.45 9.71
C GLN A 604 38.54 14.66 9.10
N VAL A 605 37.84 15.71 9.55
CA VAL A 605 36.59 16.15 8.92
C VAL A 605 36.95 16.97 7.69
N VAL A 606 36.49 16.51 6.53
CA VAL A 606 36.63 17.19 5.24
C VAL A 606 35.49 18.20 5.07
N ASP A 607 34.26 17.79 5.35
CA ASP A 607 33.07 18.63 5.32
C ASP A 607 32.02 18.16 6.34
N GLN A 608 31.03 19.01 6.66
CA GLN A 608 29.93 18.70 7.56
C GLN A 608 28.60 19.29 7.06
N TYR A 609 27.62 18.40 6.93
CA TYR A 609 26.27 18.69 6.47
C TYR A 609 25.32 18.73 7.66
N ASN A 610 24.70 19.88 7.94
CA ASN A 610 23.86 20.06 9.12
C ASN A 610 22.39 20.20 8.73
N ALA A 611 21.51 19.54 9.49
CA ALA A 611 20.08 19.84 9.50
C ALA A 611 19.79 20.92 10.55
N ALA A 612 18.99 21.91 10.17
CA ALA A 612 18.74 23.10 10.99
C ALA A 612 17.65 22.86 12.04
N GLU A 613 16.71 21.97 11.78
CA GLU A 613 15.54 21.72 12.58
C GLU A 613 15.88 20.95 13.86
N SER A 614 15.26 21.34 14.97
CA SER A 614 15.50 20.70 16.27
C SER A 614 15.02 19.25 16.35
N SER A 615 14.05 18.87 15.50
CA SER A 615 13.54 17.50 15.39
C SER A 615 14.38 16.63 14.46
N ALA A 616 15.33 17.20 13.71
CA ALA A 616 16.12 16.47 12.72
C ALA A 616 16.92 15.34 13.37
N LYS A 617 16.91 14.19 12.70
CA LYS A 617 17.65 12.99 13.11
C LYS A 617 18.24 12.29 11.88
N ILE A 618 19.47 12.67 11.56
CA ILE A 618 20.24 12.13 10.44
C ILE A 618 20.79 10.76 10.82
N VAL A 619 20.34 9.73 10.10
CA VAL A 619 20.67 8.33 10.37
C VAL A 619 21.46 7.67 9.23
N GLY A 620 21.47 8.28 8.05
CA GLY A 620 22.17 7.81 6.85
C GLY A 620 22.59 8.99 5.98
N ALA A 621 23.59 8.77 5.13
CA ALA A 621 24.00 9.71 4.11
C ALA A 621 24.71 8.97 2.96
N ALA A 622 24.58 9.48 1.74
CA ALA A 622 25.27 8.94 0.57
C ALA A 622 25.62 10.09 -0.41
N PRO A 623 26.78 10.03 -1.08
CA PRO A 623 27.04 10.81 -2.27
C PRO A 623 26.42 10.11 -3.49
N ILE A 624 25.73 10.85 -4.34
CA ILE A 624 25.14 10.30 -5.57
C ILE A 624 24.90 11.45 -6.56
N ASN A 625 25.18 11.22 -7.84
CA ASN A 625 24.82 12.13 -8.92
C ASN A 625 23.38 11.82 -9.35
N LEU A 626 22.44 12.67 -8.95
CA LEU A 626 21.04 12.50 -9.28
C LEU A 626 20.70 13.23 -10.59
N ASP A 627 21.28 14.42 -10.80
CA ASP A 627 20.83 15.37 -11.82
C ASP A 627 21.56 15.28 -13.17
N ASP A 628 22.45 14.31 -13.31
CA ASP A 628 23.32 14.07 -14.47
C ASP A 628 24.33 15.21 -14.72
N THR A 629 24.55 16.09 -13.73
CA THR A 629 25.61 17.09 -13.80
C THR A 629 26.90 16.57 -13.17
N PRO A 630 28.09 17.04 -13.60
CA PRO A 630 29.34 16.56 -13.05
C PRO A 630 29.50 16.88 -11.54
N GLY A 631 29.51 15.83 -10.73
CA GLY A 631 29.78 15.86 -9.30
C GLY A 631 28.57 15.39 -8.49
N ASP A 632 28.83 14.78 -7.35
CA ASP A 632 27.77 14.16 -6.56
C ASP A 632 27.03 15.19 -5.69
N GLU A 633 25.70 15.07 -5.64
CA GLU A 633 24.89 15.57 -4.53
C GLU A 633 25.19 14.77 -3.26
N VAL A 634 24.85 15.36 -2.11
CA VAL A 634 24.84 14.64 -0.83
C VAL A 634 23.41 14.47 -0.37
N VAL A 635 22.97 13.23 -0.22
CA VAL A 635 21.66 12.90 0.34
C VAL A 635 21.80 12.59 1.82
N LEU A 636 20.95 13.20 2.65
CA LEU A 636 20.82 12.90 4.07
C LEU A 636 19.49 12.23 4.36
N VAL A 637 19.51 11.13 5.11
CA VAL A 637 18.31 10.42 5.56
C VAL A 637 17.88 10.95 6.92
N ASP A 638 16.81 11.74 6.96
CA ASP A 638 16.29 12.38 8.17
C ASP A 638 15.01 11.69 8.67
N THR A 639 15.18 10.75 9.59
CA THR A 639 14.06 10.06 10.24
C THR A 639 13.31 10.91 11.26
N GLY A 640 13.86 12.07 11.63
CA GLY A 640 13.25 12.98 12.59
C GLY A 640 12.12 13.80 12.00
N VAL A 641 12.27 14.20 10.73
CA VAL A 641 11.22 14.86 9.95
C VAL A 641 10.63 13.98 8.84
N LYS A 642 11.10 12.73 8.71
CA LYS A 642 10.63 11.72 7.74
C LYS A 642 10.89 12.09 6.27
N LYS A 643 12.08 12.64 5.99
CA LYS A 643 12.46 13.06 4.64
C LYS A 643 13.87 12.65 4.25
N LEU A 644 14.12 12.55 2.95
CA LEU A 644 15.43 12.74 2.37
C LEU A 644 15.67 14.23 2.16
N ARG A 645 16.89 14.67 2.47
CA ARG A 645 17.37 16.03 2.18
C ARG A 645 18.48 15.94 1.16
N LEU A 646 18.23 16.44 -0.04
CA LEU A 646 19.17 16.44 -1.14
C LEU A 646 19.91 17.77 -1.13
N LEU A 647 21.23 17.71 -1.04
CA LEU A 647 22.11 18.88 -1.03
C LEU A 647 22.91 18.92 -2.32
N ASN A 648 22.84 20.03 -3.04
CA ASN A 648 23.67 20.25 -4.23
C ASN A 648 24.85 21.18 -3.93
N LYS A 649 25.91 21.07 -4.72
CA LYS A 649 27.13 21.87 -4.53
C LYS A 649 27.08 23.13 -5.37
N VAL A 650 27.00 24.29 -4.72
CA VAL A 650 26.99 25.62 -5.37
C VAL A 650 28.14 26.47 -4.81
N ASP A 651 29.04 26.94 -5.67
CA ASP A 651 30.23 27.72 -5.30
C ASP A 651 31.10 27.04 -4.21
N ASN A 652 31.33 25.73 -4.34
CA ASN A 652 32.03 24.88 -3.36
C ASN A 652 31.35 24.72 -1.99
N LEU A 653 30.09 25.14 -1.85
CA LEU A 653 29.31 24.93 -0.63
C LEU A 653 28.06 24.09 -0.93
N PHE A 654 27.81 23.08 -0.11
CA PHE A 654 26.58 22.31 -0.20
C PHE A 654 25.40 23.11 0.35
N ARG A 655 24.32 23.18 -0.44
CA ARG A 655 23.08 23.90 -0.09
C ARG A 655 21.87 22.99 -0.25
N PRO A 656 20.81 23.17 0.56
CA PRO A 656 19.56 22.45 0.36
C PRO A 656 19.04 22.67 -1.05
N TRP A 657 18.71 21.57 -1.72
CA TRP A 657 18.24 21.58 -3.10
C TRP A 657 16.82 21.04 -3.22
N ARG A 658 16.56 19.84 -2.71
CA ARG A 658 15.24 19.18 -2.74
C ARG A 658 15.00 18.37 -1.47
N GLU A 659 13.73 18.09 -1.22
CA GLU A 659 13.30 17.14 -0.19
C GLU A 659 12.39 16.09 -0.82
N VAL A 660 12.50 14.86 -0.34
CA VAL A 660 11.61 13.74 -0.74
C VAL A 660 11.03 13.13 0.52
N GLU A 661 9.71 12.98 0.58
CA GLU A 661 9.04 12.35 1.72
C GLU A 661 9.35 10.84 1.74
N ILE A 662 9.67 10.30 2.92
CA ILE A 662 9.90 8.85 3.10
C ILE A 662 8.93 8.22 4.09
N GLY A 663 8.10 9.03 4.75
CA GLY A 663 7.09 8.59 5.72
C GLY A 663 7.69 7.87 6.93
N ASP A 664 6.88 7.02 7.59
CA ASP A 664 7.36 6.13 8.67
C ASP A 664 8.26 5.01 8.12
N PHE A 665 9.54 5.34 7.86
CA PHE A 665 10.53 4.40 7.35
C PHE A 665 11.50 3.92 8.43
N ARG A 666 11.52 2.62 8.69
CA ARG A 666 12.43 1.99 9.66
C ARG A 666 13.81 1.74 9.05
N TYR A 667 14.58 2.81 8.91
CA TYR A 667 15.91 2.83 8.32
C TYR A 667 16.90 1.84 8.97
N LEU A 668 17.67 1.15 8.12
CA LEU A 668 18.79 0.29 8.50
C LEU A 668 20.10 0.73 7.85
N SER A 669 20.12 0.95 6.53
CA SER A 669 21.32 1.35 5.76
C SER A 669 20.94 2.04 4.44
N THR A 670 21.93 2.65 3.77
CA THR A 670 21.80 3.30 2.46
C THR A 670 22.82 2.70 1.51
N HIS A 671 22.44 2.50 0.25
CA HIS A 671 23.29 1.98 -0.82
C HIS A 671 23.07 2.77 -2.10
N VAL A 672 24.03 2.66 -3.02
CA VAL A 672 24.03 3.34 -4.32
C VAL A 672 24.41 2.31 -5.38
N ALA A 673 23.57 2.16 -6.42
CA ALA A 673 23.77 1.27 -7.56
C ALA A 673 22.74 1.60 -8.65
N ASP A 674 23.07 1.31 -9.91
CA ASP A 674 22.09 1.31 -11.02
C ASP A 674 21.04 0.18 -10.85
N LEU A 675 19.80 0.53 -10.52
CA LEU A 675 18.69 -0.39 -10.20
C LEU A 675 17.55 -0.35 -11.22
N ASN A 676 17.65 0.47 -12.28
CA ASN A 676 16.72 0.49 -13.42
C ASN A 676 17.36 0.13 -14.78
N GLY A 677 18.70 0.09 -14.87
CA GLY A 677 19.49 -0.34 -16.01
C GLY A 677 19.79 0.81 -16.97
N ASP A 678 19.64 2.06 -16.52
CA ASP A 678 19.84 3.25 -17.34
C ASP A 678 21.29 3.75 -17.36
N GLY A 679 22.19 3.08 -16.64
CA GLY A 679 23.60 3.43 -16.52
C GLY A 679 23.90 4.54 -15.51
N ARG A 680 22.89 5.00 -14.76
CA ARG A 680 23.01 5.96 -13.67
C ARG A 680 22.78 5.23 -12.36
N ASP A 681 23.51 5.65 -11.33
CA ASP A 681 23.29 5.08 -10.01
C ASP A 681 22.01 5.64 -9.37
N ASP A 682 21.28 4.78 -8.69
CA ASP A 682 20.10 5.08 -7.90
C ASP A 682 20.38 4.99 -6.41
N LEU A 683 19.59 5.71 -5.60
CA LEU A 683 19.70 5.66 -4.15
C LEU A 683 18.74 4.62 -3.58
N LEU A 684 19.27 3.62 -2.89
CA LEU A 684 18.48 2.63 -2.16
C LEU A 684 18.54 2.89 -0.66
N LEU A 685 17.36 3.01 -0.02
CA LEU A 685 17.20 3.00 1.42
C LEU A 685 16.72 1.63 1.88
N PHE A 686 17.53 0.94 2.67
CA PHE A 686 17.16 -0.33 3.26
C PHE A 686 16.50 -0.14 4.61
N GLY A 687 15.40 -0.83 4.85
CA GLY A 687 14.65 -0.75 6.10
C GLY A 687 14.15 -2.09 6.60
N SER A 688 13.40 -2.06 7.70
CA SER A 688 12.81 -3.27 8.26
C SER A 688 11.53 -3.67 7.51
N GLY A 689 11.60 -4.73 6.72
CA GLY A 689 10.46 -5.33 6.00
C GLY A 689 10.19 -4.74 4.61
N ARG A 690 10.88 -3.66 4.25
CA ARG A 690 10.85 -3.04 2.92
C ARG A 690 12.11 -2.25 2.65
N PHE A 691 12.40 -2.02 1.38
CA PHE A 691 13.36 -1.01 0.92
C PHE A 691 12.65 -0.02 -0.01
N GLY A 692 13.21 1.17 -0.13
CA GLY A 692 12.77 2.18 -1.08
C GLY A 692 13.91 2.54 -2.02
N VAL A 693 13.59 2.83 -3.28
CA VAL A 693 14.54 3.32 -4.29
C VAL A 693 14.11 4.71 -4.75
N LEU A 694 15.07 5.63 -4.81
CA LEU A 694 14.95 6.92 -5.49
C LEU A 694 15.75 6.83 -6.79
N TYR A 695 15.04 6.73 -7.91
CA TYR A 695 15.65 6.58 -9.22
C TYR A 695 16.23 7.91 -9.75
N ALA A 696 17.47 7.88 -10.23
CA ALA A 696 18.06 9.00 -10.95
C ALA A 696 17.47 9.06 -12.37
N GLY A 697 17.39 10.26 -12.96
CA GLY A 697 16.99 10.42 -14.37
C GLY A 697 15.56 10.00 -14.76
N GLN A 698 14.72 9.63 -13.79
CA GLN A 698 13.35 9.16 -14.03
C GLN A 698 12.32 10.21 -13.59
N THR A 699 11.22 10.32 -14.36
CA THR A 699 9.99 10.97 -13.88
C THR A 699 8.99 9.94 -13.42
N ASP A 700 8.44 10.15 -12.23
CA ASP A 700 7.42 9.26 -11.71
C ASP A 700 6.00 9.69 -12.09
N PRO A 701 5.04 8.75 -12.13
CA PRO A 701 3.63 9.09 -12.13
C PRO A 701 3.34 10.03 -10.95
N GLN A 702 2.59 11.09 -11.21
CA GLN A 702 2.20 12.09 -10.22
C GLN A 702 0.70 12.13 -10.06
N LEU A 703 0.25 12.40 -8.84
CA LEU A 703 -1.16 12.63 -8.56
C LEU A 703 -1.48 14.12 -8.74
N LYS A 704 -2.25 14.46 -9.79
CA LYS A 704 -2.69 15.82 -10.07
C LYS A 704 -4.11 16.03 -9.60
N GLU A 705 -4.35 16.99 -8.71
CA GLU A 705 -5.70 17.46 -8.39
C GLU A 705 -6.31 18.14 -9.63
N VAL A 706 -7.44 17.62 -10.10
CA VAL A 706 -8.16 18.17 -11.27
C VAL A 706 -9.45 18.88 -10.87
N ALA A 707 -10.05 18.55 -9.73
CA ALA A 707 -11.19 19.28 -9.19
C ALA A 707 -11.32 19.13 -7.67
N SER A 708 -11.98 20.12 -7.05
CA SER A 708 -12.37 20.08 -5.64
C SER A 708 -13.73 20.74 -5.45
N PHE A 709 -14.52 20.19 -4.52
CA PHE A 709 -15.83 20.71 -4.17
C PHE A 709 -16.05 20.71 -2.65
N GLU A 710 -16.70 21.76 -2.16
CA GLU A 710 -17.14 21.89 -0.78
C GLU A 710 -18.65 22.16 -0.80
N THR A 711 -19.43 21.36 -0.07
CA THR A 711 -20.89 21.52 -0.01
C THR A 711 -21.27 22.82 0.70
N GLU A 712 -22.26 23.53 0.16
CA GLU A 712 -22.86 24.71 0.79
C GLU A 712 -24.00 24.33 1.75
N LEU A 713 -24.39 23.05 1.81
CA LEU A 713 -25.49 22.58 2.63
C LEU A 713 -25.12 22.57 4.11
N ASP A 714 -25.89 23.31 4.91
CA ASP A 714 -25.70 23.34 6.36
C ASP A 714 -25.85 21.93 6.96
N LYS A 715 -24.90 21.55 7.81
CA LYS A 715 -24.79 20.26 8.52
C LYS A 715 -24.48 19.04 7.66
N ALA A 716 -24.43 19.14 6.33
CA ALA A 716 -24.06 18.03 5.46
C ALA A 716 -22.69 17.46 5.82
N ARG A 717 -22.58 16.14 5.80
CA ARG A 717 -21.37 15.39 6.08
C ARG A 717 -21.33 14.14 5.20
N PHE A 718 -20.73 14.29 4.02
CA PHE A 718 -20.52 13.19 3.11
C PHE A 718 -19.77 12.03 3.80
N ALA A 719 -20.36 10.85 3.71
CA ALA A 719 -19.85 9.61 4.28
C ALA A 719 -19.33 8.67 3.20
N ASP A 720 -19.88 8.76 1.99
CA ASP A 720 -19.51 7.95 0.84
C ASP A 720 -19.78 8.73 -0.46
N LEU A 721 -19.19 8.29 -1.56
CA LEU A 721 -19.40 8.82 -2.90
C LEU A 721 -19.35 7.72 -3.95
N ILE A 722 -20.12 7.88 -5.00
CA ILE A 722 -20.20 6.99 -6.16
C ILE A 722 -20.31 7.85 -7.42
N ALA A 723 -19.90 7.31 -8.56
CA ALA A 723 -19.95 8.02 -9.84
C ALA A 723 -20.61 7.17 -10.93
N GLY A 724 -21.20 7.86 -11.89
CA GLY A 724 -21.90 7.30 -13.05
C GLY A 724 -22.84 8.34 -13.67
N ASP A 725 -23.23 8.13 -14.92
CA ASP A 725 -24.07 9.07 -15.68
C ASP A 725 -25.50 9.14 -15.11
N LEU A 726 -25.85 10.20 -14.40
CA LEU A 726 -27.15 10.38 -13.72
C LEU A 726 -28.12 11.30 -14.48
N ASN A 727 -27.72 11.82 -15.65
CA ASN A 727 -28.57 12.66 -16.51
C ASN A 727 -28.73 12.14 -17.96
N GLY A 728 -28.01 11.09 -18.34
CA GLY A 728 -28.03 10.46 -19.66
C GLY A 728 -27.25 11.20 -20.75
N ASP A 729 -26.30 12.07 -20.39
CA ASP A 729 -25.51 12.86 -21.33
C ASP A 729 -24.23 12.16 -21.83
N GLY A 730 -23.93 10.97 -21.29
CA GLY A 730 -22.78 10.16 -21.62
C GLY A 730 -21.51 10.50 -20.83
N PHE A 731 -21.55 11.48 -19.92
CA PHE A 731 -20.51 11.78 -18.95
C PHE A 731 -20.96 11.37 -17.55
N ALA A 732 -20.00 11.09 -16.67
CA ALA A 732 -20.32 10.63 -15.34
C ALA A 732 -20.52 11.78 -14.36
N ASP A 733 -21.57 11.65 -13.55
CA ASP A 733 -21.85 12.50 -12.41
C ASP A 733 -21.36 11.85 -11.12
N ILE A 734 -21.44 12.58 -10.01
CA ILE A 734 -21.08 12.08 -8.67
C ILE A 734 -22.28 12.21 -7.74
N ALA A 735 -22.68 11.11 -7.10
CA ALA A 735 -23.63 11.13 -6.00
C ALA A 735 -22.89 11.01 -4.65
N CYS A 736 -23.00 12.06 -3.83
CA CYS A 736 -22.42 12.16 -2.50
C CYS A 736 -23.46 11.81 -1.43
N LEU A 737 -23.20 10.80 -0.61
CA LEU A 737 -24.11 10.32 0.41
C LEU A 737 -23.86 11.04 1.74
N ASP A 738 -24.83 11.82 2.21
CA ASP A 738 -24.79 12.43 3.54
C ASP A 738 -25.60 11.61 4.55
N THR A 739 -24.89 11.02 5.50
CA THR A 739 -25.51 10.17 6.53
C THR A 739 -26.01 10.96 7.74
N LYS A 740 -25.62 12.22 7.88
CA LYS A 740 -26.01 13.06 9.02
C LYS A 740 -27.34 13.75 8.79
N SER A 741 -27.54 14.33 7.61
CA SER A 741 -28.79 14.98 7.20
C SER A 741 -29.62 14.08 6.27
N GLN A 742 -29.15 12.85 6.02
CA GLN A 742 -29.89 11.80 5.32
C GLN A 742 -30.31 12.21 3.90
N LEU A 743 -29.39 12.84 3.17
CA LEU A 743 -29.59 13.32 1.81
C LEU A 743 -28.57 12.72 0.85
N VAL A 744 -28.88 12.83 -0.44
CA VAL A 744 -27.93 12.64 -1.53
C VAL A 744 -27.76 13.98 -2.23
N GLU A 745 -26.52 14.39 -2.41
CA GLU A 745 -26.16 15.56 -3.21
C GLU A 745 -25.50 15.07 -4.50
N VAL A 746 -26.03 15.50 -5.64
CA VAL A 746 -25.51 15.16 -6.97
C VAL A 746 -24.65 16.31 -7.49
N LEU A 747 -23.47 15.96 -7.99
CA LEU A 747 -22.51 16.88 -8.58
C LEU A 747 -22.29 16.53 -10.04
N ASP A 748 -22.35 17.54 -10.88
CA ASP A 748 -21.87 17.48 -12.26
C ASP A 748 -20.34 17.62 -12.25
N PHE A 749 -19.68 16.92 -13.17
CA PHE A 749 -18.27 17.12 -13.47
C PHE A 749 -18.10 17.54 -14.93
N ALA A 750 -17.46 18.68 -15.15
CA ALA A 750 -17.03 19.11 -16.47
C ALA A 750 -15.54 19.48 -16.45
N PRO A 751 -14.72 19.01 -17.42
CA PRO A 751 -13.26 19.21 -17.38
C PRO A 751 -12.81 20.67 -17.27
N GLU A 752 -13.56 21.59 -17.86
CA GLU A 752 -13.23 23.02 -17.90
C GLU A 752 -13.66 23.78 -16.63
N THR A 753 -14.71 23.31 -15.95
CA THR A 753 -15.32 24.01 -14.81
C THR A 753 -15.21 23.26 -13.49
N GLY A 754 -14.68 22.03 -13.52
CA GLY A 754 -14.57 21.16 -12.36
C GLY A 754 -15.92 20.65 -11.87
N LEU A 755 -16.01 20.46 -10.55
CA LEU A 755 -17.20 19.95 -9.86
C LEU A 755 -18.21 21.06 -9.58
N ARG A 756 -19.49 20.81 -9.89
CA ARG A 756 -20.58 21.77 -9.70
C ARG A 756 -21.77 21.11 -9.03
N HIS A 757 -22.39 21.82 -8.08
CA HIS A 757 -23.64 21.39 -7.47
C HIS A 757 -24.75 21.27 -8.52
N ALA A 758 -25.30 20.07 -8.71
CA ALA A 758 -26.44 19.85 -9.58
C ALA A 758 -27.75 20.03 -8.81
N PHE A 759 -28.00 19.19 -7.82
CA PHE A 759 -29.14 19.28 -6.91
C PHE A 759 -28.91 18.37 -5.69
N TYR A 760 -29.79 18.44 -4.70
CA TYR A 760 -29.84 17.47 -3.61
C TYR A 760 -31.28 17.09 -3.29
N PHE A 761 -31.45 15.93 -2.64
CA PHE A 761 -32.75 15.52 -2.13
C PHE A 761 -32.59 14.69 -0.86
N LYS A 762 -33.58 14.79 0.04
CA LYS A 762 -33.63 13.96 1.24
C LYS A 762 -34.11 12.56 0.88
N VAL A 763 -33.41 11.56 1.40
CA VAL A 763 -33.83 10.16 1.28
C VAL A 763 -34.93 9.85 2.31
N PHE A 764 -34.92 10.54 3.46
CA PHE A 764 -35.88 10.35 4.54
C PHE A 764 -36.47 11.68 5.00
N GLU A 765 -37.80 11.73 5.11
CA GLU A 765 -38.51 12.80 5.80
C GLU A 765 -38.58 12.51 7.30
N GLU A 766 -38.26 13.48 8.16
CA GLU A 766 -38.34 13.35 9.62
C GLU A 766 -39.81 13.26 10.09
N LYS A 767 -40.42 12.10 9.95
CA LYS A 767 -41.64 11.71 10.69
C LYS A 767 -41.48 10.32 11.28
N SER A 768 -40.57 10.15 12.24
CA SER A 768 -40.53 8.95 13.08
C SER A 768 -40.99 9.26 14.50
N LEU A 769 -42.07 8.59 14.94
CA LEU A 769 -42.59 8.61 16.31
C LEU A 769 -41.76 7.74 17.28
N ASN A 770 -40.77 6.98 16.80
CA ASN A 770 -39.98 6.06 17.62
C ASN A 770 -38.48 6.24 17.39
N ALA A 771 -37.87 7.13 18.17
CA ALA A 771 -36.44 7.45 18.13
C ALA A 771 -35.53 6.38 18.77
N SER A 772 -36.07 5.31 19.36
CA SER A 772 -35.29 4.40 20.23
C SER A 772 -34.59 3.23 19.53
N GLU A 773 -34.79 3.01 18.22
CA GLU A 773 -34.25 1.81 17.52
C GLU A 773 -33.32 2.11 16.33
N GLN A 774 -33.03 3.38 16.00
CA GLN A 774 -32.16 3.72 14.87
C GLN A 774 -30.68 3.57 15.25
N THR A 775 -30.11 2.38 15.06
CA THR A 775 -28.67 2.15 15.13
C THR A 775 -28.11 1.98 13.70
N GLY A 776 -27.31 2.95 13.23
CA GLY A 776 -26.62 2.92 11.93
C GLY A 776 -26.78 4.20 11.09
N THR A 777 -25.77 4.51 10.28
CA THR A 777 -25.80 5.58 9.25
C THR A 777 -26.67 5.16 8.07
N ASN A 778 -27.44 6.07 7.47
CA ASN A 778 -28.24 5.79 6.26
C ASN A 778 -28.26 7.04 5.35
N PRO A 779 -28.31 6.90 4.02
CA PRO A 779 -28.11 5.65 3.24
C PRO A 779 -26.73 5.02 3.51
N ARG A 780 -26.61 3.68 3.42
CA ARG A 780 -25.41 2.94 3.84
C ARG A 780 -24.42 2.71 2.72
N GLU A 781 -24.93 2.34 1.56
CA GLU A 781 -24.19 1.98 0.36
C GLU A 781 -25.02 2.46 -0.83
N ALA A 782 -24.37 2.66 -1.96
CA ALA A 782 -25.05 2.99 -3.21
C ALA A 782 -24.32 2.39 -4.41
N ALA A 783 -25.04 2.31 -5.52
CA ALA A 783 -24.53 1.94 -6.83
C ALA A 783 -25.22 2.79 -7.89
N ILE A 784 -24.57 2.96 -9.05
CA ILE A 784 -25.14 3.59 -10.24
C ILE A 784 -25.03 2.56 -11.36
N ALA A 785 -26.17 2.08 -11.86
CA ALA A 785 -26.25 1.05 -12.90
C ALA A 785 -27.66 0.99 -13.51
N ASP A 786 -27.78 0.53 -14.75
CA ASP A 786 -29.08 0.29 -15.41
C ASP A 786 -29.77 -0.98 -14.86
N VAL A 787 -30.52 -0.82 -13.77
CA VAL A 787 -31.33 -1.89 -13.16
C VAL A 787 -32.78 -1.88 -13.66
N THR A 788 -33.10 -1.01 -14.62
CA THR A 788 -34.42 -0.97 -15.26
C THR A 788 -34.47 -1.54 -16.67
N GLY A 789 -33.32 -1.73 -17.29
CA GLY A 789 -33.14 -2.29 -18.62
C GLY A 789 -33.48 -1.31 -19.75
N ASP A 790 -33.46 -0.01 -19.48
CA ASP A 790 -33.78 1.03 -20.47
C ASP A 790 -32.56 1.74 -21.07
N GLY A 791 -31.35 1.26 -20.74
CA GLY A 791 -30.07 1.77 -21.21
C GLY A 791 -29.60 3.01 -20.48
N LEU A 792 -30.29 3.42 -19.42
CA LEU A 792 -29.95 4.57 -18.58
C LEU A 792 -29.54 4.09 -17.20
N ASN A 793 -28.56 4.74 -16.59
CA ASN A 793 -28.14 4.36 -15.25
C ASN A 793 -29.12 4.87 -14.20
N ASP A 794 -29.48 4.01 -13.27
CA ASP A 794 -30.33 4.34 -12.13
C ASP A 794 -29.49 4.59 -10.88
N LEU A 795 -30.00 5.39 -9.94
CA LEU A 795 -29.39 5.53 -8.62
C LEU A 795 -29.99 4.50 -7.66
N ILE A 796 -29.16 3.60 -7.15
CA ILE A 796 -29.56 2.54 -6.21
C ILE A 796 -28.99 2.84 -4.83
N LEU A 797 -29.83 2.95 -3.81
CA LEU A 797 -29.42 3.13 -2.41
C LEU A 797 -29.81 1.94 -1.56
N LEU A 798 -28.86 1.44 -0.76
CA LEU A 798 -29.14 0.49 0.31
C LEU A 798 -29.37 1.24 1.62
N SER A 799 -30.57 1.16 2.16
CA SER A 799 -30.92 1.82 3.43
C SER A 799 -31.80 0.95 4.30
N HIS A 800 -31.56 0.97 5.61
CA HIS A 800 -32.29 0.17 6.59
C HIS A 800 -32.40 -1.31 6.20
N ASP A 801 -33.58 -1.74 5.79
CA ASP A 801 -33.95 -3.08 5.34
C ASP A 801 -34.45 -3.06 3.89
N ARG A 802 -33.98 -2.14 3.05
CA ARG A 802 -34.51 -1.92 1.69
C ARG A 802 -33.44 -1.52 0.70
N VAL A 803 -33.65 -1.92 -0.55
CA VAL A 803 -33.08 -1.25 -1.71
C VAL A 803 -34.08 -0.21 -2.21
N LEU A 804 -33.59 0.99 -2.44
CA LEU A 804 -34.31 2.11 -3.04
C LEU A 804 -33.72 2.32 -4.43
N VAL A 805 -34.51 2.09 -5.47
CA VAL A 805 -34.10 2.35 -6.85
C VAL A 805 -34.78 3.64 -7.30
N TYR A 806 -33.98 4.62 -7.70
CA TYR A 806 -34.42 5.86 -8.33
C TYR A 806 -34.16 5.72 -9.83
N PRO A 807 -35.14 5.28 -10.62
CA PRO A 807 -34.90 5.05 -12.03
C PRO A 807 -34.67 6.38 -12.75
N GLN A 808 -33.68 6.46 -13.62
CA GLN A 808 -33.41 7.71 -14.33
C GLN A 808 -34.60 8.08 -15.23
N ASP A 809 -34.96 9.36 -15.19
CA ASP A 809 -35.92 9.95 -16.12
C ASP A 809 -35.16 10.74 -17.18
N PRO A 810 -35.20 10.33 -18.47
CA PRO A 810 -34.50 11.03 -19.54
C PRO A 810 -35.07 12.42 -19.85
N GLY A 811 -36.13 12.86 -19.15
CA GLY A 811 -36.69 14.21 -19.28
C GLY A 811 -37.31 14.50 -20.64
N LYS A 812 -37.69 13.45 -21.40
CA LYS A 812 -38.30 13.54 -22.74
C LYS A 812 -39.82 13.68 -22.71
#